data_AF-A0A9D2DW74-F1
#
_entry.id   AF-A0A9D2DW74-F1
#
_cell.length_a   1.000
_cell.length_b   1.000
_cell.length_c   1.000
_cell.angle_alpha   90.00
_cell.angle_beta   90.00
_cell.angle_gamma   90.00
#
_symmetry.space_group_name_H-M   'P 1'
#
loop_
_entity.id
_entity.type
_entity.pdbx_description
1 polymer ?
#
loop_
_entity_poly.entity_id
_entity_poly.type
_entity_poly.pdbx_seq_one_letter_code
_entity_poly.pdbx_strand_id
1 'polypeptide(L)'
;MLKHKNEIEKLTLRQKTALLTQFDRLSDSGINSAGIPRVKRAELDDLVRESEYPAYSSIINCWDSALIEQMTTELALRAREAGYNFLVTPDLKAVSNPYKEGLSEDAFLNGKAGAAISRAVKAAGAACCLDGLYLGEEDAEFLDMEQDRSAVCSLFEMPFFYALEDTSCDAVGCSMASAGCGYAFVNAELFDAAVGGRYGKEAFVVGRDIAPDTDFHDFLNGNTCIGGATLALDRAAVRYTQLKEYIAEGGATDRDLQVAIADGKAISQETIDSAVDGVIAFAHRVSSRRPATIASPAENTVAEAARASIVLLKNNGVLPIRKGASVAVIGDFRNWKDEIAAYYPVSGTAAGYETLAERSDDLLFAAGEAAKSADVVVAVLEQRRTTDRAARSLMLPANRLALIDTLRSNTKKLIAVIVGDAPVDLSFDACCSAVLMVPSGGASCAKALAEVLSGAYNPSGRLARTCYDGGDAFFAQLKDQIRSGTKQVGSLSGYRYLASEKLRVRYPFGYGLSYTRFSYSSLRIDGTNVTFTIKNTGRRDGVETAQVYVAYGCGGVKELKGFAKVSLKAGESKTVRVSIPPVKPQSDETGRQTECRTVYVGSSSQNIKLKGTMGGMVHKLASVASAFPTVLLRFVKGGAKMPSAFRMSAVSDGEKGYETYSPGAVMGAIFLIAAILTMVISASCYVFLGAQFLIWQWVLVAGAGGLVLVEIAVYIAMKLHREKLLHKLDAEDEKKQFLSDAKSAVTPEGAFEDAFEKTQSAVQTSEPVREGLHYYEKGFTFSLLSGQLKTFFSERGLLAENNVLFDLIGALTCSRLLLVPGKYTEQMYSMCRVLAEYFGCASYRDNAAGVAQAGGLFVVRDRNGMRSTNLRAAVEQASRNTRVPYVAAVGHICGQYAQELLGTLAWGLEQHGGNPAHFEAYADGLSAVHSLPPNLWIVAAVDGDIDSLSETLTEIATVFIPDFLRGPVSSETSLCKPLSYFQFENMRRLVREQFPLEEQFWKRVDRLEEWIAGMRPYRVGNRLWNKMEIFASAFAASGGTEADALDGAVACCLLAGVFTDRQDKEYAGQVLAELEAALGEEQTTQCKRMMQLLQSFGEQPDPQFKEAKSSE
;
A
#
# COMPACT_ATOMS: atom_id res chain seq x y z
N MET A 1 -1.70 38.15 10.97
CA MET A 1 -0.77 39.31 11.12
C MET A 1 0.62 38.83 10.74
N LEU A 2 1.31 39.57 9.87
CA LEU A 2 2.70 39.29 9.48
C LEU A 2 3.64 39.54 10.67
N LYS A 3 4.52 38.60 10.99
CA LYS A 3 5.45 38.72 12.12
C LYS A 3 6.66 39.62 11.79
N HIS A 4 7.08 39.64 10.53
CA HIS A 4 8.28 40.27 10.01
C HIS A 4 7.98 41.46 9.08
N LYS A 5 6.88 42.17 9.33
CA LYS A 5 6.38 43.27 8.48
C LYS A 5 7.45 44.31 8.12
N ASN A 6 8.24 44.75 9.10
CA ASN A 6 9.29 45.76 8.91
C ASN A 6 10.41 45.33 7.95
N GLU A 7 10.69 44.02 7.86
CA GLU A 7 11.70 43.45 6.96
C GLU A 7 11.10 43.30 5.56
N ILE A 8 9.86 42.82 5.48
CA ILE A 8 9.10 42.65 4.23
C ILE A 8 8.90 43.97 3.49
N GLU A 9 8.60 45.07 4.19
CA GLU A 9 8.38 46.40 3.61
C GLU A 9 9.61 47.01 2.95
N LYS A 10 10.82 46.57 3.33
CA LYS A 10 12.08 47.02 2.72
C LYS A 10 12.44 46.27 1.43
N LEU A 11 11.73 45.16 1.14
CA LEU A 11 11.99 44.34 -0.04
C LEU A 11 11.13 44.80 -1.22
N THR A 12 11.75 44.87 -2.40
CA THR A 12 11.04 44.99 -3.68
C THR A 12 10.28 43.71 -4.01
N LEU A 13 9.24 43.80 -4.84
CA LEU A 13 8.48 42.62 -5.30
C LEU A 13 9.40 41.55 -5.90
N ARG A 14 10.39 41.96 -6.71
CA ARG A 14 11.37 41.06 -7.31
C ARG A 14 12.26 40.36 -6.28
N GLN A 15 12.60 41.04 -5.18
CA GLN A 15 13.36 40.42 -4.08
C GLN A 15 12.48 39.43 -3.30
N LYS A 16 11.19 39.74 -3.10
CA LYS A 16 10.23 38.84 -2.45
C LYS A 16 10.02 37.56 -3.25
N THR A 17 9.76 37.66 -4.55
CA THR A 17 9.60 36.49 -5.42
C THR A 17 10.90 35.69 -5.55
N ALA A 18 12.06 36.35 -5.53
CA ALA A 18 13.35 35.67 -5.48
C ALA A 18 13.58 34.90 -4.17
N LEU A 19 13.20 35.43 -3.01
CA LEU A 19 13.27 34.70 -1.73
C LEU A 19 12.43 33.42 -1.72
N LEU A 20 11.26 33.48 -2.35
CA LEU A 20 10.35 32.33 -2.43
C LEU A 20 10.82 31.26 -3.40
N THR A 21 11.73 31.60 -4.33
CA THR A 21 12.07 30.71 -5.45
C THR A 21 13.54 30.34 -5.61
N GLN A 22 14.42 31.05 -4.91
CA GLN A 22 15.86 30.87 -4.95
C GLN A 22 16.38 30.92 -3.52
N PHE A 23 16.51 29.76 -2.89
CA PHE A 23 16.93 29.67 -1.49
C PHE A 23 18.28 30.36 -1.23
N ASP A 24 19.22 30.29 -2.19
CA ASP A 24 20.53 30.93 -2.11
C ASP A 24 20.47 32.47 -2.02
N ARG A 25 19.32 33.08 -2.33
CA ARG A 25 19.11 34.52 -2.16
C ARG A 25 19.13 34.95 -0.70
N LEU A 26 18.90 34.05 0.23
CA LEU A 26 19.12 34.31 1.66
C LEU A 26 20.59 34.57 2.01
N SER A 27 21.53 34.29 1.12
CA SER A 27 22.93 34.70 1.26
C SER A 27 23.25 36.06 0.62
N ASP A 28 22.35 36.63 -0.20
CA ASP A 28 22.61 37.83 -1.00
C ASP A 28 22.68 39.10 -0.13
N SER A 29 23.76 39.86 -0.29
CA SER A 29 23.99 41.13 0.43
C SER A 29 22.85 42.13 0.28
N GLY A 30 22.19 42.19 -0.88
CA GLY A 30 21.07 43.11 -1.13
C GLY A 30 19.85 42.77 -0.27
N ILE A 31 19.56 41.49 -0.08
CA ILE A 31 18.45 41.04 0.78
C ILE A 31 18.79 41.23 2.26
N ASN A 32 20.02 40.93 2.65
CA ASN A 32 20.47 41.08 4.03
C ASN A 32 20.40 42.53 4.54
N SER A 33 20.51 43.51 3.64
CA SER A 33 20.37 44.94 3.98
C SER A 33 18.99 45.29 4.57
N ALA A 34 17.96 44.46 4.32
CA ALA A 34 16.63 44.61 4.92
C ALA A 34 16.58 44.22 6.41
N GLY A 35 17.60 43.53 6.93
CA GLY A 35 17.66 42.98 8.29
C GLY A 35 17.53 41.45 8.35
N ILE A 36 17.31 40.80 7.20
CA ILE A 36 17.18 39.34 7.09
C ILE A 36 18.55 38.69 7.32
N PRO A 37 18.67 37.72 8.24
CA PRO A 37 19.93 37.03 8.49
C PRO A 37 20.38 36.16 7.30
N ARG A 38 21.70 36.04 7.14
CA ARG A 38 22.31 35.21 6.10
C ARG A 38 22.04 33.73 6.34
N VAL A 39 21.52 33.03 5.33
CA VAL A 39 21.47 31.56 5.30
C VAL A 39 22.33 31.04 4.16
N LYS A 40 23.41 30.32 4.50
CA LYS A 40 24.35 29.68 3.59
C LYS A 40 24.16 28.16 3.64
N ARG A 41 23.82 27.58 2.50
CA ARG A 41 23.57 26.15 2.29
C ARG A 41 24.83 25.40 1.85
N ALA A 42 25.01 24.17 2.31
CA ALA A 42 25.94 23.20 1.73
C ALA A 42 25.35 21.78 1.76
N GLU A 43 25.69 20.98 0.75
CA GLU A 43 25.43 19.53 0.74
C GLU A 43 26.50 18.80 1.54
N LEU A 44 26.11 17.90 2.44
CA LEU A 44 27.08 17.10 3.18
C LEU A 44 27.87 16.14 2.29
N ASP A 45 27.27 15.68 1.18
CA ASP A 45 27.97 14.83 0.20
C ASP A 45 29.10 15.58 -0.52
N ASP A 46 28.96 16.89 -0.77
CA ASP A 46 30.03 17.67 -1.37
C ASP A 46 31.15 17.92 -0.35
N LEU A 47 30.78 18.27 0.88
CA LEU A 47 31.73 18.48 1.97
C LEU A 47 32.56 17.22 2.29
N VAL A 48 31.94 16.03 2.26
CA VAL A 48 32.67 14.78 2.53
C VAL A 48 33.63 14.43 1.40
N ARG A 49 33.25 14.69 0.12
CA ARG A 49 34.12 14.46 -1.05
C ARG A 49 35.37 15.34 -1.04
N GLU A 50 35.28 16.54 -0.46
CA GLU A 50 36.43 17.44 -0.28
C GLU A 50 37.28 17.10 0.95
N SER A 51 36.91 16.06 1.71
CA SER A 51 37.57 15.66 2.95
C SER A 51 38.35 14.34 2.81
N GLU A 52 39.04 13.93 3.87
CA GLU A 52 39.71 12.62 3.95
C GLU A 52 38.78 11.48 4.37
N TYR A 53 37.51 11.78 4.69
CA TYR A 53 36.54 10.79 5.11
C TYR A 53 36.02 9.95 3.93
N PRO A 54 35.61 8.69 4.19
CA PRO A 54 34.80 7.93 3.25
C PRO A 54 33.52 8.68 2.87
N ALA A 55 33.07 8.52 1.62
CA ALA A 55 31.76 9.00 1.21
C ALA A 55 30.64 8.38 2.07
N TYR A 56 29.49 9.06 2.18
CA TYR A 56 28.37 8.56 3.00
C TYR A 56 27.84 7.20 2.52
N SER A 57 27.86 6.97 1.21
CA SER A 57 27.51 5.71 0.54
C SER A 57 28.47 4.55 0.87
N SER A 58 29.70 4.82 1.30
CA SER A 58 30.63 3.79 1.80
C SER A 58 30.68 3.71 3.32
N ILE A 59 30.63 4.82 4.06
CA ILE A 59 30.70 4.79 5.54
C ILE A 59 29.53 4.05 6.15
N ILE A 60 28.37 4.03 5.50
CA ILE A 60 27.21 3.29 5.98
C ILE A 60 27.49 1.77 6.12
N ASN A 61 28.51 1.24 5.43
CA ASN A 61 29.00 -0.13 5.63
C ASN A 61 29.63 -0.36 7.01
N CYS A 62 29.90 0.68 7.80
CA CYS A 62 30.36 0.54 9.17
C CYS A 62 29.26 0.10 10.16
N TRP A 63 27.98 0.30 9.81
CA TRP A 63 26.81 0.00 10.64
C TRP A 63 26.92 0.56 12.07
N ASP A 64 27.43 1.80 12.17
CA ASP A 64 27.71 2.48 13.42
C ASP A 64 27.21 3.92 13.39
N SER A 65 26.01 4.13 13.92
CA SER A 65 25.39 5.46 13.99
C SER A 65 26.22 6.45 14.79
N ALA A 66 26.99 6.01 15.80
CA ALA A 66 27.83 6.89 16.59
C ALA A 66 29.04 7.37 15.76
N LEU A 67 29.65 6.48 14.98
CA LEU A 67 30.76 6.86 14.09
C LEU A 67 30.32 7.81 12.96
N ILE A 68 29.14 7.57 12.37
CA ILE A 68 28.54 8.48 11.38
C ILE A 68 28.25 9.86 12.01
N GLU A 69 27.72 9.89 13.24
CA GLU A 69 27.45 11.12 13.98
C GLU A 69 28.76 11.89 14.29
N GLN A 70 29.82 11.18 14.72
CA GLN A 70 31.14 11.78 14.98
C GLN A 70 31.75 12.40 13.72
N MET A 71 31.84 11.63 12.63
CA MET A 71 32.32 12.13 11.34
C MET A 71 31.54 13.36 10.90
N THR A 72 30.21 13.27 10.93
CA THR A 72 29.35 14.36 10.48
C THR A 72 29.48 15.59 11.37
N THR A 73 29.71 15.41 12.68
CA THR A 73 29.92 16.53 13.61
C THR A 73 31.17 17.32 13.23
N GLU A 74 32.27 16.63 12.90
CA GLU A 74 33.49 17.29 12.42
C GLU A 74 33.28 18.05 11.12
N LEU A 75 32.62 17.43 10.14
CA LEU A 75 32.31 18.08 8.85
C LEU A 75 31.39 19.30 9.04
N ALA A 76 30.35 19.16 9.87
CA ALA A 76 29.41 20.23 10.15
C ALA A 76 30.06 21.39 10.90
N LEU A 77 30.98 21.13 11.84
CA LEU A 77 31.75 22.17 12.52
C LEU A 77 32.65 22.95 11.55
N ARG A 78 33.37 22.25 10.65
CA ARG A 78 34.18 22.91 9.61
C ARG A 78 33.31 23.74 8.66
N ALA A 79 32.15 23.21 8.27
CA ALA A 79 31.19 23.95 7.45
C ALA A 79 30.69 25.21 8.17
N ARG A 80 30.41 25.12 9.48
CA ARG A 80 30.04 26.26 10.33
C ARG A 80 31.15 27.31 10.42
N GLU A 81 32.41 26.90 10.54
CA GLU A 81 33.57 27.79 10.51
C GLU A 81 33.73 28.49 9.16
N ALA A 82 33.45 27.79 8.06
CA ALA A 82 33.37 28.37 6.71
C ALA A 82 32.12 29.25 6.48
N GLY A 83 31.21 29.32 7.48
CA GLY A 83 30.04 30.18 7.49
C GLY A 83 28.76 29.55 6.95
N TYR A 84 28.76 28.26 6.61
CA TYR A 84 27.53 27.52 6.29
C TYR A 84 26.72 27.29 7.56
N ASN A 85 25.41 27.50 7.49
CA ASN A 85 24.51 27.36 8.65
C ASN A 85 23.25 26.53 8.36
N PHE A 86 23.09 26.09 7.13
CA PHE A 86 22.05 25.16 6.70
C PHE A 86 22.71 24.02 5.94
N LEU A 87 22.61 22.79 6.47
CA LEU A 87 23.26 21.62 5.89
C LEU A 87 22.22 20.60 5.46
N VAL A 88 22.42 20.05 4.27
CA VAL A 88 21.50 19.09 3.63
C VAL A 88 22.10 17.69 3.74
N THR A 89 21.29 16.72 4.18
CA THR A 89 21.71 15.33 4.28
C THR A 89 21.94 14.71 2.90
N PRO A 90 22.72 13.62 2.79
CA PRO A 90 22.64 12.75 1.63
C PRO A 90 21.20 12.28 1.40
N ASP A 91 20.93 11.84 0.18
CA ASP A 91 19.62 11.32 -0.22
C ASP A 91 19.21 10.11 0.64
N LEU A 92 18.17 10.27 1.47
CA LEU A 92 17.76 9.27 2.45
C LEU A 92 16.87 8.17 1.85
N LYS A 93 16.38 8.31 0.62
CA LYS A 93 15.52 7.28 0.02
C LYS A 93 16.25 5.94 -0.06
N ALA A 94 15.53 4.86 0.17
CA ALA A 94 16.06 3.53 -0.06
C ALA A 94 16.33 3.35 -1.56
N VAL A 95 17.50 2.81 -1.90
CA VAL A 95 17.92 2.70 -3.30
C VAL A 95 17.08 1.63 -4.01
N SER A 96 16.14 2.06 -4.86
CA SER A 96 15.32 1.18 -5.71
C SER A 96 16.04 0.81 -7.01
N ASN A 97 16.77 1.74 -7.59
CA ASN A 97 17.54 1.55 -8.80
C ASN A 97 18.96 1.03 -8.46
N PRO A 98 19.32 -0.21 -8.87
CA PRO A 98 20.60 -0.81 -8.51
C PRO A 98 21.81 -0.06 -9.09
N TYR A 99 21.64 0.63 -10.21
CA TYR A 99 22.69 1.38 -10.92
C TYR A 99 23.01 2.74 -10.31
N LYS A 100 22.17 3.23 -9.40
CA LYS A 100 22.30 4.57 -8.81
C LYS A 100 23.11 4.51 -7.51
N GLU A 101 23.88 5.56 -7.23
CA GLU A 101 24.53 5.76 -5.93
C GLU A 101 23.48 6.08 -4.86
N GLY A 102 23.79 5.77 -3.60
CA GLY A 102 22.94 6.06 -2.46
C GLY A 102 23.43 5.34 -1.21
N LEU A 103 22.77 5.60 -0.09
CA LEU A 103 23.15 5.07 1.22
C LEU A 103 22.97 3.54 1.32
N SER A 104 21.73 3.08 1.40
CA SER A 104 21.39 1.66 1.55
C SER A 104 20.16 1.32 0.71
N GLU A 105 20.03 0.04 0.38
CA GLU A 105 18.78 -0.51 -0.15
C GLU A 105 17.71 -0.72 0.95
N ASP A 106 18.05 -0.49 2.21
CA ASP A 106 17.16 -0.65 3.36
C ASP A 106 16.79 0.69 4.04
N ALA A 107 15.48 0.94 4.12
CA ALA A 107 14.92 2.16 4.71
C ALA A 107 15.24 2.36 6.20
N PHE A 108 15.34 1.29 7.00
CA PHE A 108 15.66 1.42 8.43
C PHE A 108 17.11 1.84 8.63
N LEU A 109 18.04 1.26 7.87
CA LEU A 109 19.45 1.66 7.91
C LEU A 109 19.62 3.13 7.47
N ASN A 110 18.94 3.55 6.40
CA ASN A 110 18.94 4.95 5.96
C ASN A 110 18.37 5.90 7.00
N GLY A 111 17.24 5.55 7.63
CA GLY A 111 16.65 6.38 8.67
C GLY A 111 17.54 6.55 9.90
N LYS A 112 18.22 5.48 10.34
CA LYS A 112 19.20 5.58 11.43
C LYS A 112 20.44 6.39 11.05
N ALA A 113 20.89 6.34 9.81
CA ALA A 113 21.94 7.22 9.30
C ALA A 113 21.47 8.69 9.27
N GLY A 114 20.28 8.96 8.72
CA GLY A 114 19.68 10.29 8.69
C GLY A 114 19.48 10.90 10.08
N ALA A 115 19.06 10.09 11.07
CA ALA A 115 18.97 10.53 12.45
C ALA A 115 20.32 10.94 13.05
N ALA A 116 21.36 10.12 12.83
CA ALA A 116 22.72 10.40 13.29
C ALA A 116 23.29 11.67 12.65
N ILE A 117 23.13 11.82 11.33
CA ILE A 117 23.55 13.01 10.58
C ILE A 117 22.82 14.25 11.10
N SER A 118 21.50 14.17 11.29
CA SER A 118 20.69 15.30 11.77
C SER A 118 21.09 15.73 13.18
N ARG A 119 21.35 14.79 14.11
CA ARG A 119 21.85 15.13 15.45
C ARG A 119 23.21 15.84 15.38
N ALA A 120 24.14 15.34 14.56
CA ALA A 120 25.45 15.94 14.36
C ALA A 120 25.38 17.38 13.83
N VAL A 121 24.59 17.61 12.76
CA VAL A 121 24.39 18.94 12.17
C VAL A 121 23.82 19.92 13.19
N LYS A 122 22.84 19.48 13.98
CA LYS A 122 22.24 20.32 15.03
C LYS A 122 23.20 20.60 16.17
N ALA A 123 24.00 19.61 16.58
CA ALA A 123 25.01 19.79 17.61
C ALA A 123 26.04 20.84 17.20
N ALA A 124 26.45 20.86 15.92
CA ALA A 124 27.31 21.89 15.34
C ALA A 124 26.65 23.29 15.26
N GLY A 125 25.36 23.42 15.60
CA GLY A 125 24.65 24.69 15.56
C GLY A 125 24.17 25.09 14.15
N ALA A 126 24.13 24.14 13.20
CA ALA A 126 23.48 24.33 11.91
C ALA A 126 22.01 23.84 11.94
N ALA A 127 21.22 24.30 10.99
CA ALA A 127 19.91 23.70 10.70
C ALA A 127 20.08 22.53 9.72
N CYS A 128 19.31 21.46 9.92
CA CYS A 128 19.40 20.24 9.12
C CYS A 128 18.20 20.10 8.16
N CYS A 129 18.48 19.89 6.87
CA CYS A 129 17.48 19.49 5.88
C CYS A 129 17.57 17.99 5.62
N LEU A 130 16.55 17.23 6.02
CA LEU A 130 16.43 15.82 5.62
C LEU A 130 16.02 15.78 4.14
N ASP A 131 16.83 15.14 3.31
CA ASP A 131 16.69 15.20 1.85
C ASP A 131 16.32 13.85 1.24
N GLY A 132 15.61 13.87 0.11
CA GLY A 132 15.22 12.64 -0.62
C GLY A 132 13.74 12.28 -0.58
N LEU A 133 12.85 13.15 -0.10
CA LEU A 133 11.40 12.86 0.00
C LEU A 133 10.70 13.13 -1.34
N TYR A 134 11.06 12.36 -2.37
CA TYR A 134 10.47 12.40 -3.70
C TYR A 134 10.87 11.16 -4.51
N LEU A 135 10.03 10.80 -5.47
CA LEU A 135 10.28 9.75 -6.45
C LEU A 135 10.84 10.37 -7.75
N GLY A 136 12.06 9.97 -8.13
CA GLY A 136 12.68 10.40 -9.39
C GLY A 136 12.37 9.47 -10.57
N GLU A 137 12.54 9.97 -11.80
CA GLU A 137 12.34 9.18 -13.03
C GLU A 137 13.17 7.89 -13.07
N GLU A 138 14.41 7.95 -12.60
CA GLU A 138 15.29 6.77 -12.56
C GLU A 138 14.88 5.74 -11.51
N ASP A 139 14.27 6.21 -10.43
CA ASP A 139 13.82 5.36 -9.33
C ASP A 139 12.54 4.63 -9.74
N ALA A 140 11.69 5.27 -10.55
CA ALA A 140 10.41 4.74 -11.03
C ALA A 140 10.54 3.66 -12.12
N GLU A 141 11.70 3.54 -12.80
CA GLU A 141 11.92 2.47 -13.78
C GLU A 141 11.97 1.06 -13.18
N PHE A 142 12.17 0.96 -11.87
CA PHE A 142 12.25 -0.28 -11.11
C PHE A 142 11.06 -0.46 -10.16
N LEU A 143 9.98 0.29 -10.39
CA LEU A 143 8.74 0.23 -9.63
C LEU A 143 7.56 -0.06 -10.57
N ASP A 144 6.49 -0.61 -10.02
CA ASP A 144 5.29 -0.96 -10.78
C ASP A 144 4.50 0.29 -11.18
N MET A 145 4.52 0.65 -12.46
CA MET A 145 4.06 1.95 -12.98
C MET A 145 2.59 2.33 -12.68
N GLU A 146 1.74 1.36 -12.31
CA GLU A 146 0.29 1.59 -12.25
C GLU A 146 -0.33 1.56 -10.83
N GLN A 147 0.23 0.85 -9.82
CA GLN A 147 -0.59 0.49 -8.64
C GLN A 147 0.11 0.35 -7.26
N ASP A 148 1.44 0.48 -7.10
CA ASP A 148 2.06 0.17 -5.79
C ASP A 148 2.50 1.38 -4.94
N ARG A 149 1.53 2.04 -4.28
CA ARG A 149 1.83 3.05 -3.25
C ARG A 149 2.57 2.50 -2.03
N SER A 150 2.51 1.19 -1.78
CA SER A 150 3.21 0.61 -0.64
C SER A 150 4.73 0.63 -0.84
N ALA A 151 5.22 0.53 -2.08
CA ALA A 151 6.62 0.73 -2.42
C ALA A 151 7.06 2.18 -2.17
N VAL A 152 6.25 3.16 -2.56
CA VAL A 152 6.50 4.58 -2.29
C VAL A 152 6.64 4.83 -0.79
N CYS A 153 5.67 4.33 0.00
CA CYS A 153 5.73 4.44 1.46
C CYS A 153 7.02 3.79 2.01
N SER A 154 7.28 2.53 1.62
CA SER A 154 8.38 1.71 2.16
C SER A 154 9.77 2.27 1.83
N LEU A 155 9.96 2.81 0.64
CA LEU A 155 11.28 3.20 0.13
C LEU A 155 11.57 4.69 0.30
N PHE A 156 10.55 5.55 0.26
CA PHE A 156 10.74 7.01 0.25
C PHE A 156 10.23 7.68 1.53
N GLU A 157 9.09 7.26 2.09
CA GLU A 157 8.57 7.84 3.34
C GLU A 157 9.23 7.25 4.60
N MET A 158 9.38 5.92 4.66
CA MET A 158 9.84 5.24 5.87
C MET A 158 11.25 5.64 6.36
N PRO A 159 12.25 5.95 5.50
CA PRO A 159 13.52 6.48 5.97
C PRO A 159 13.36 7.75 6.81
N PHE A 160 12.47 8.66 6.40
CA PHE A 160 12.18 9.90 7.13
C PHE A 160 11.44 9.61 8.42
N PHE A 161 10.46 8.72 8.39
CA PHE A 161 9.78 8.27 9.61
C PHE A 161 10.77 7.74 10.66
N TYR A 162 11.68 6.83 10.26
CA TYR A 162 12.70 6.28 11.14
C TYR A 162 13.71 7.32 11.63
N ALA A 163 14.05 8.31 10.80
CA ALA A 163 14.90 9.41 11.22
C ALA A 163 14.18 10.28 12.27
N LEU A 164 12.90 10.56 12.05
CA LEU A 164 12.10 11.47 12.86
C LEU A 164 11.65 10.88 14.20
N GLU A 165 11.61 9.55 14.33
CA GLU A 165 11.45 8.88 15.63
C GLU A 165 12.59 9.24 16.61
N ASP A 166 13.79 9.51 16.09
CA ASP A 166 14.99 9.73 16.90
C ASP A 166 15.42 11.21 16.99
N THR A 167 14.96 12.09 16.10
CA THR A 167 15.34 13.52 16.06
C THR A 167 14.30 14.36 15.31
N SER A 168 14.12 15.63 15.66
CA SER A 168 13.27 16.55 14.88
C SER A 168 13.84 16.84 13.48
N CYS A 169 13.11 17.56 12.62
CA CYS A 169 13.68 18.15 11.40
C CYS A 169 13.55 19.69 11.44
N ASP A 170 14.51 20.39 10.85
CA ASP A 170 14.40 21.84 10.61
C ASP A 170 13.77 22.15 9.26
N ALA A 171 14.13 21.32 8.28
CA ALA A 171 13.60 21.34 6.95
C ALA A 171 13.52 19.94 6.33
N VAL A 172 12.67 19.80 5.31
CA VAL A 172 12.55 18.60 4.47
C VAL A 172 12.68 19.00 3.01
N GLY A 173 13.52 18.28 2.26
CA GLY A 173 13.72 18.45 0.84
C GLY A 173 12.85 17.49 0.02
N CYS A 174 12.01 18.05 -0.84
CA CYS A 174 11.07 17.32 -1.71
C CYS A 174 11.14 17.86 -3.15
N SER A 175 10.44 17.22 -4.08
CA SER A 175 10.32 17.67 -5.46
C SER A 175 8.88 17.48 -5.95
N MET A 176 8.46 18.36 -6.87
CA MET A 176 7.17 18.28 -7.57
C MET A 176 7.33 17.96 -9.06
N ALA A 177 8.55 17.64 -9.51
CA ALA A 177 8.76 17.17 -10.86
C ALA A 177 7.96 15.88 -11.05
N SER A 178 7.18 15.81 -12.12
CA SER A 178 6.51 14.57 -12.51
C SER A 178 7.55 13.54 -12.92
N ALA A 179 7.53 12.36 -12.30
CA ALA A 179 8.16 11.18 -12.89
C ALA A 179 7.20 10.68 -13.99
N GLY A 180 7.52 10.94 -15.26
CA GLY A 180 6.65 10.74 -16.43
C GLY A 180 6.25 9.30 -16.79
N CYS A 181 5.94 8.47 -15.80
CA CYS A 181 5.80 7.01 -15.88
C CYS A 181 4.70 6.47 -14.95
N GLY A 182 3.52 7.11 -14.94
CA GLY A 182 2.36 6.70 -14.11
C GLY A 182 2.40 7.16 -12.65
N TYR A 183 3.56 7.59 -12.16
CA TYR A 183 3.79 8.09 -10.81
C TYR A 183 3.76 9.63 -10.67
N ALA A 184 3.31 10.33 -11.71
CA ALA A 184 3.33 11.79 -11.81
C ALA A 184 2.73 12.50 -10.57
N PHE A 185 1.65 11.96 -10.00
CA PHE A 185 0.94 12.55 -8.87
C PHE A 185 1.56 12.22 -7.50
N VAL A 186 2.44 11.21 -7.40
CA VAL A 186 2.98 10.76 -6.10
C VAL A 186 3.83 11.82 -5.44
N ASN A 187 4.60 12.56 -6.23
CA ASN A 187 5.41 13.65 -5.71
C ASN A 187 4.55 14.78 -5.11
N ALA A 188 3.36 15.04 -5.67
CA ALA A 188 2.39 15.95 -5.07
C ALA A 188 1.91 15.46 -3.71
N GLU A 189 1.59 14.18 -3.57
CA GLU A 189 1.18 13.61 -2.28
C GLU A 189 2.30 13.63 -1.23
N LEU A 190 3.54 13.32 -1.63
CA LEU A 190 4.71 13.39 -0.74
C LEU A 190 4.99 14.84 -0.30
N PHE A 191 4.81 15.80 -1.21
CA PHE A 191 4.89 17.22 -0.90
C PHE A 191 3.78 17.65 0.07
N ASP A 192 2.53 17.26 -0.17
CA ASP A 192 1.40 17.55 0.72
C ASP A 192 1.60 16.92 2.11
N ALA A 193 2.13 15.70 2.15
CA ALA A 193 2.50 15.03 3.40
C ALA A 193 3.59 15.80 4.17
N ALA A 194 4.50 16.47 3.46
CA ALA A 194 5.51 17.35 4.05
C ALA A 194 4.92 18.69 4.53
N VAL A 195 4.03 19.32 3.77
CA VAL A 195 3.46 20.64 4.08
C VAL A 195 2.36 20.57 5.16
N GLY A 196 1.48 19.57 5.10
CA GLY A 196 0.26 19.50 5.91
C GLY A 196 0.06 18.22 6.73
N GLY A 197 0.97 17.24 6.61
CA GLY A 197 0.76 15.86 7.07
C GLY A 197 1.74 15.34 8.15
N ARG A 198 2.17 14.09 7.98
CA ARG A 198 2.93 13.26 8.95
C ARG A 198 4.26 13.85 9.43
N TYR A 199 4.86 14.76 8.65
CA TYR A 199 6.19 15.32 8.90
C TYR A 199 6.16 16.75 9.45
N GLY A 200 4.96 17.36 9.52
CA GLY A 200 4.60 18.42 10.45
C GLY A 200 4.42 19.83 9.85
N LYS A 201 3.50 20.60 10.45
CA LYS A 201 3.26 22.04 10.22
C LYS A 201 4.42 22.96 10.68
N GLU A 202 5.46 22.40 11.31
CA GLU A 202 6.57 23.15 11.92
C GLU A 202 7.87 23.13 11.09
N ALA A 203 8.06 22.11 10.24
CA ALA A 203 9.24 21.98 9.40
C ALA A 203 9.17 22.93 8.20
N PHE A 204 10.33 23.45 7.77
CA PHE A 204 10.41 24.25 6.55
C PHE A 204 10.55 23.35 5.32
N VAL A 205 9.77 23.58 4.27
CA VAL A 205 9.80 22.74 3.07
C VAL A 205 10.68 23.38 2.01
N VAL A 206 11.65 22.62 1.51
CA VAL A 206 12.52 23.02 0.40
C VAL A 206 12.12 22.22 -0.84
N GLY A 207 11.29 22.82 -1.69
CA GLY A 207 10.87 22.25 -2.95
C GLY A 207 11.95 22.39 -4.03
N ARG A 208 12.30 21.28 -4.68
CA ARG A 208 13.23 21.22 -5.82
C ARG A 208 12.48 20.93 -7.11
N ASP A 209 12.95 21.52 -8.20
CA ASP A 209 12.55 21.20 -9.58
C ASP A 209 11.02 21.14 -9.76
N ILE A 210 10.38 22.30 -9.69
CA ILE A 210 8.92 22.44 -9.75
C ILE A 210 8.51 22.68 -11.20
N ALA A 211 7.42 22.04 -11.64
CA ALA A 211 6.96 22.15 -13.02
C ALA A 211 6.53 23.60 -13.34
N PRO A 212 6.81 24.15 -14.53
CA PRO A 212 6.55 25.56 -14.86
C PRO A 212 5.06 25.98 -14.83
N ASP A 213 4.16 25.01 -14.94
CA ASP A 213 2.70 25.10 -15.00
C ASP A 213 2.01 24.89 -13.63
N THR A 214 2.80 24.88 -12.56
CA THR A 214 2.33 24.62 -11.19
C THR A 214 1.53 25.80 -10.60
N ASP A 215 0.41 25.52 -9.92
CA ASP A 215 -0.46 26.54 -9.28
C ASP A 215 0.16 27.15 -8.02
N PHE A 216 0.91 28.24 -8.17
CA PHE A 216 1.62 28.93 -7.09
C PHE A 216 0.79 29.28 -5.85
N HIS A 217 -0.53 29.39 -5.95
CA HIS A 217 -1.35 29.90 -4.85
C HIS A 217 -1.46 28.90 -3.69
N ASP A 218 -1.58 27.60 -3.99
CA ASP A 218 -1.63 26.55 -2.97
C ASP A 218 -0.26 26.29 -2.34
N PHE A 219 0.83 26.42 -3.11
CA PHE A 219 2.20 26.18 -2.60
C PHE A 219 2.70 27.25 -1.63
N LEU A 220 2.23 28.48 -1.78
CA LEU A 220 2.67 29.62 -0.97
C LEU A 220 1.90 29.76 0.35
N ASN A 221 0.86 28.95 0.56
CA ASN A 221 0.10 28.93 1.81
C ASN A 221 0.83 28.20 2.98
N GLY A 222 2.08 27.78 2.81
CA GLY A 222 2.88 27.03 3.81
C GLY A 222 4.27 27.61 4.10
N ASN A 223 4.99 27.01 5.07
CA ASN A 223 6.39 27.32 5.39
C ASN A 223 7.35 26.75 4.32
N THR A 224 7.29 27.27 3.09
CA THR A 224 7.92 26.65 1.92
C THR A 224 8.79 27.62 1.10
N CYS A 225 9.85 27.11 0.48
CA CYS A 225 10.58 27.74 -0.62
C CYS A 225 10.54 26.82 -1.87
N ILE A 226 10.22 27.39 -3.03
CA ILE A 226 9.82 26.73 -4.29
C ILE A 226 10.92 26.92 -5.35
N GLY A 227 11.87 25.99 -5.48
CA GLY A 227 12.97 26.11 -6.43
C GLY A 227 12.51 26.29 -7.90
N GLY A 228 12.99 27.33 -8.59
CA GLY A 228 13.08 27.36 -10.05
C GLY A 228 12.09 28.25 -10.85
N ALA A 229 11.13 28.94 -10.22
CA ALA A 229 10.04 29.63 -10.94
C ALA A 229 9.95 31.16 -10.74
N THR A 230 11.06 31.87 -10.47
CA THR A 230 11.04 33.31 -10.13
C THR A 230 10.28 34.18 -11.14
N LEU A 231 10.53 33.97 -12.44
CA LEU A 231 9.88 34.75 -13.51
C LEU A 231 8.40 34.44 -13.68
N ALA A 232 7.96 33.23 -13.33
CA ALA A 232 6.55 32.87 -13.39
C ALA A 232 5.78 33.54 -12.24
N LEU A 233 6.34 33.48 -11.03
CA LEU A 233 5.75 34.11 -9.85
C LEU A 233 5.73 35.65 -9.94
N ASP A 234 6.80 36.25 -10.48
CA ASP A 234 6.88 37.69 -10.74
C ASP A 234 5.80 38.14 -11.74
N ARG A 235 5.63 37.40 -12.85
CA ARG A 235 4.57 37.69 -13.84
C ARG A 235 3.17 37.54 -13.25
N ALA A 236 2.93 36.53 -12.41
CA ALA A 236 1.64 36.33 -11.76
C ALA A 236 1.30 37.50 -10.81
N ALA A 237 2.30 38.01 -10.08
CA ALA A 237 2.12 39.15 -9.18
C ALA A 237 1.82 40.45 -9.94
N VAL A 238 2.54 40.70 -11.05
CA VAL A 238 2.28 41.84 -11.94
C VAL A 238 0.88 41.76 -12.55
N ARG A 239 0.50 40.57 -13.04
CA ARG A 239 -0.82 40.34 -13.66
C ARG A 239 -1.97 40.60 -12.69
N TYR A 240 -1.81 40.24 -11.41
CA TYR A 240 -2.81 40.54 -10.38
C TYR A 240 -3.04 42.05 -10.24
N THR A 241 -1.96 42.84 -10.22
CA THR A 241 -2.02 44.30 -10.10
C THR A 241 -2.71 44.93 -11.31
N GLN A 242 -2.31 44.52 -12.52
CA GLN A 242 -2.90 44.98 -13.77
C GLN A 242 -4.40 44.65 -13.87
N LEU A 243 -4.81 43.45 -13.44
CA LEU A 243 -6.22 43.06 -13.43
C LEU A 243 -7.04 43.92 -12.47
N LYS A 244 -6.51 44.27 -11.29
CA LYS A 244 -7.19 45.18 -10.36
C LYS A 244 -7.38 46.59 -10.93
N GLU A 245 -6.36 47.12 -11.59
CA GLU A 245 -6.45 48.42 -12.27
C GLU A 245 -7.49 48.37 -13.40
N TYR A 246 -7.46 47.32 -14.22
CA TYR A 246 -8.41 47.15 -15.33
C TYR A 246 -9.86 46.91 -14.87
N ILE A 247 -10.05 46.27 -13.70
CA ILE A 247 -11.37 46.17 -13.04
C ILE A 247 -11.84 47.56 -12.59
N ALA A 248 -10.96 48.38 -12.00
CA ALA A 248 -11.30 49.74 -11.58
C ALA A 248 -11.68 50.64 -12.77
N GLU A 249 -11.09 50.39 -13.94
CA GLU A 249 -11.42 51.05 -15.22
C GLU A 249 -12.67 50.46 -15.90
N GLY A 250 -13.27 49.39 -15.35
CA GLY A 250 -14.47 48.73 -15.87
C GLY A 250 -14.25 47.78 -17.04
N GLY A 251 -12.99 47.43 -17.36
CA GLY A 251 -12.63 46.54 -18.46
C GLY A 251 -12.64 45.05 -18.14
N ALA A 252 -12.70 44.69 -16.85
CA ALA A 252 -12.83 43.32 -16.36
C ALA A 252 -13.70 43.28 -15.09
N THR A 253 -14.04 42.07 -14.64
CA THR A 253 -14.85 41.84 -13.44
C THR A 253 -14.03 41.18 -12.33
N ASP A 254 -14.49 41.29 -11.08
CA ASP A 254 -13.91 40.56 -9.95
C ASP A 254 -13.90 39.04 -10.19
N ARG A 255 -14.86 38.52 -10.96
CA ARG A 255 -14.89 37.11 -11.36
C ARG A 255 -13.68 36.73 -12.23
N ASP A 256 -13.24 37.60 -13.12
CA ASP A 256 -12.08 37.36 -13.99
C ASP A 256 -10.78 37.32 -13.18
N LEU A 257 -10.68 38.16 -12.14
CA LEU A 257 -9.58 38.11 -11.18
C LEU A 257 -9.59 36.80 -10.38
N GLN A 258 -10.76 36.36 -9.88
CA GLN A 258 -10.88 35.09 -9.16
C GLN A 258 -10.53 33.88 -10.04
N VAL A 259 -10.93 33.88 -11.32
CA VAL A 259 -10.53 32.83 -12.28
C VAL A 259 -9.01 32.86 -12.53
N ALA A 260 -8.42 34.04 -12.71
CA ALA A 260 -6.98 34.15 -12.90
C ALA A 260 -6.17 33.70 -11.68
N ILE A 261 -6.70 33.90 -10.46
CA ILE A 261 -6.14 33.38 -9.21
C ILE A 261 -6.27 31.86 -9.16
N ALA A 262 -7.46 31.32 -9.44
CA ALA A 262 -7.72 29.88 -9.44
C ALA A 262 -6.91 29.12 -10.51
N ASP A 263 -6.55 29.78 -11.61
CA ASP A 263 -5.69 29.22 -12.67
C ASP A 263 -4.17 29.38 -12.37
N GLY A 264 -3.78 29.92 -11.21
CA GLY A 264 -2.38 30.20 -10.85
C GLY A 264 -1.72 31.31 -11.69
N LYS A 265 -2.49 32.02 -12.53
CA LYS A 265 -2.00 33.07 -13.44
C LYS A 265 -1.86 34.43 -12.75
N ALA A 266 -2.52 34.64 -11.62
CA ALA A 266 -2.45 35.87 -10.84
C ALA A 266 -2.29 35.54 -9.35
N ILE A 267 -1.41 36.26 -8.65
CA ILE A 267 -1.23 36.09 -7.20
C ILE A 267 -1.18 37.44 -6.50
N SER A 268 -1.86 37.52 -5.34
CA SER A 268 -1.91 38.76 -4.57
C SER A 268 -0.57 39.05 -3.87
N GLN A 269 -0.28 40.32 -3.66
CA GLN A 269 0.88 40.72 -2.86
C GLN A 269 0.75 40.24 -1.40
N GLU A 270 -0.46 40.11 -0.86
CA GLU A 270 -0.68 39.62 0.50
C GLU A 270 -0.27 38.14 0.64
N THR A 271 -0.56 37.31 -0.36
CA THR A 271 -0.13 35.90 -0.41
C THR A 271 1.40 35.82 -0.47
N ILE A 272 2.05 36.64 -1.30
CA ILE A 272 3.52 36.73 -1.38
C ILE A 272 4.11 37.16 -0.05
N ASP A 273 3.57 38.22 0.56
CA ASP A 273 4.08 38.75 1.83
C ASP A 273 3.93 37.73 2.96
N SER A 274 2.83 36.98 2.99
CA SER A 274 2.62 35.88 3.94
C SER A 274 3.64 34.75 3.77
N ALA A 275 3.93 34.34 2.54
CA ALA A 275 4.91 33.29 2.28
C ALA A 275 6.34 33.75 2.64
N VAL A 276 6.68 35.00 2.31
CA VAL A 276 7.98 35.60 2.63
C VAL A 276 8.17 35.70 4.16
N ASP A 277 7.10 35.98 4.92
CA ASP A 277 7.13 35.96 6.40
C ASP A 277 7.65 34.61 6.93
N GLY A 278 7.23 33.49 6.33
CA GLY A 278 7.70 32.14 6.67
C GLY A 278 9.17 31.91 6.35
N VAL A 279 9.64 32.36 5.18
CA VAL A 279 11.05 32.28 4.79
C VAL A 279 11.94 33.12 5.70
N ILE A 280 11.51 34.32 6.08
CA ILE A 280 12.24 35.20 7.01
C ILE A 280 12.26 34.57 8.41
N ALA A 281 11.14 34.04 8.89
CA ALA A 281 11.08 33.32 10.15
C ALA A 281 12.05 32.12 10.18
N PHE A 282 12.16 31.39 9.07
CA PHE A 282 13.15 30.33 8.91
C PHE A 282 14.58 30.88 8.98
N ALA A 283 14.90 31.97 8.27
CA ALA A 283 16.24 32.58 8.29
C ALA A 283 16.67 33.01 9.70
N HIS A 284 15.76 33.61 10.47
CA HIS A 284 15.99 33.94 11.89
C HIS A 284 16.19 32.68 12.74
N ARG A 285 15.37 31.64 12.55
CA ARG A 285 15.51 30.36 13.26
C ARG A 285 16.87 29.72 13.00
N VAL A 286 17.31 29.66 11.75
CA VAL A 286 18.64 29.13 11.36
C VAL A 286 19.75 29.95 12.01
N SER A 287 19.63 31.27 12.00
CA SER A 287 20.67 32.18 12.47
C SER A 287 20.78 32.27 13.99
N SER A 288 19.69 32.02 14.71
CA SER A 288 19.68 31.97 16.18
C SER A 288 20.41 30.75 16.75
N ARG A 289 20.70 29.73 15.92
CA ARG A 289 21.34 28.50 16.38
C ARG A 289 22.77 28.76 16.81
N ARG A 290 23.10 28.19 17.97
CA ARG A 290 24.45 28.19 18.53
C ARG A 290 24.97 26.77 18.54
N PRO A 291 26.28 26.55 18.29
CA PRO A 291 26.88 25.25 18.51
C PRO A 291 26.68 24.86 19.97
N ALA A 292 26.36 23.59 20.20
CA ALA A 292 26.42 23.02 21.54
C ALA A 292 27.89 23.05 22.02
N THR A 293 28.11 22.95 23.33
CA THR A 293 29.44 22.64 23.85
C THR A 293 29.77 21.21 23.46
N ILE A 294 30.49 21.04 22.34
CA ILE A 294 30.87 19.73 21.81
C ILE A 294 32.25 19.37 22.38
N ALA A 295 32.38 18.16 22.93
CA ALA A 295 33.68 17.63 23.30
C ALA A 295 34.56 17.54 22.04
N SER A 296 35.85 17.87 22.15
CA SER A 296 36.75 17.78 20.99
C SER A 296 36.63 16.39 20.36
N PRO A 297 36.51 16.30 19.02
CA PRO A 297 36.40 15.02 18.34
C PRO A 297 37.58 14.11 18.70
N ALA A 298 37.36 12.79 18.67
CA ALA A 298 38.44 11.85 18.96
C ALA A 298 39.59 12.03 17.95
N GLU A 299 40.84 11.95 18.39
CA GLU A 299 42.05 12.17 17.57
C GLU A 299 42.22 11.23 16.35
N ASN A 300 41.25 10.33 16.05
CA ASN A 300 41.40 9.33 15.00
C ASN A 300 40.10 8.93 14.26
N THR A 301 39.08 9.79 14.24
CA THR A 301 37.76 9.49 13.62
C THR A 301 37.89 9.10 12.14
N VAL A 302 38.76 9.78 11.37
CA VAL A 302 38.98 9.51 9.94
C VAL A 302 39.47 8.08 9.69
N ALA A 303 40.50 7.63 10.42
CA ALA A 303 41.03 6.29 10.23
C ALA A 303 40.04 5.22 10.68
N GLU A 304 39.30 5.45 11.76
CA GLU A 304 38.27 4.52 12.23
C GLU A 304 37.11 4.41 11.23
N ALA A 305 36.66 5.54 10.67
CA ALA A 305 35.66 5.57 9.60
C ALA A 305 36.12 4.74 8.39
N ALA A 306 37.36 4.90 7.94
CA ALA A 306 37.91 4.12 6.83
C ALA A 306 37.99 2.62 7.16
N ARG A 307 38.59 2.24 8.30
CA ARG A 307 38.73 0.84 8.76
C ARG A 307 37.41 0.13 8.91
N ALA A 308 36.46 0.77 9.59
CA ALA A 308 35.18 0.18 9.92
C ALA A 308 34.29 -0.02 8.67
N SER A 309 34.57 0.69 7.58
CA SER A 309 33.80 0.67 6.34
C SER A 309 34.35 -0.33 5.30
N ILE A 310 35.55 -0.90 5.53
CA ILE A 310 36.09 -1.96 4.67
C ILE A 310 35.32 -3.26 4.92
N VAL A 311 34.76 -3.81 3.85
CA VAL A 311 33.98 -5.06 3.88
C VAL A 311 34.81 -6.19 3.27
N LEU A 312 35.15 -7.19 4.08
CA LEU A 312 35.79 -8.42 3.59
C LEU A 312 34.71 -9.37 3.07
N LEU A 313 34.68 -9.62 1.76
CA LEU A 313 33.66 -10.46 1.12
C LEU A 313 34.11 -11.92 1.01
N LYS A 314 35.38 -12.14 0.66
CA LYS A 314 35.93 -13.50 0.48
C LYS A 314 37.30 -13.59 1.13
N ASN A 315 37.59 -14.74 1.74
CA ASN A 315 38.93 -15.05 2.21
C ASN A 315 39.18 -16.56 2.29
N ASN A 316 39.95 -17.11 1.34
CA ASN A 316 40.38 -18.50 1.28
C ASN A 316 41.71 -18.73 2.02
N GLY A 317 41.90 -18.06 3.17
CA GLY A 317 43.09 -18.20 4.02
C GLY A 317 44.32 -17.40 3.57
N VAL A 318 44.19 -16.52 2.57
CA VAL A 318 45.27 -15.63 2.13
C VAL A 318 45.40 -14.39 3.03
N LEU A 319 44.29 -13.95 3.65
CA LEU A 319 44.27 -12.82 4.57
C LEU A 319 44.18 -13.28 6.05
N PRO A 320 44.86 -12.59 6.98
CA PRO A 320 45.83 -11.52 6.72
C PRO A 320 47.10 -12.04 6.05
N ILE A 321 47.75 -11.20 5.23
CA ILE A 321 48.95 -11.59 4.47
C ILE A 321 50.08 -11.93 5.45
N ARG A 322 50.72 -13.08 5.22
CA ARG A 322 51.84 -13.55 6.05
C ARG A 322 52.97 -12.51 6.03
N LYS A 323 53.48 -12.16 7.22
CA LYS A 323 54.67 -11.29 7.36
C LYS A 323 55.84 -11.80 6.52
N GLY A 324 56.49 -10.89 5.79
CA GLY A 324 57.64 -11.18 4.93
C GLY A 324 57.30 -11.74 3.54
N ALA A 325 56.03 -11.98 3.21
CA ALA A 325 55.63 -12.33 1.85
C ALA A 325 55.88 -11.16 0.89
N SER A 326 56.36 -11.45 -0.31
CA SER A 326 56.49 -10.46 -1.39
C SER A 326 55.13 -10.14 -2.01
N VAL A 327 54.86 -8.85 -2.26
CA VAL A 327 53.57 -8.38 -2.77
C VAL A 327 53.74 -7.64 -4.10
N ALA A 328 52.89 -7.95 -5.07
CA ALA A 328 52.72 -7.11 -6.25
C ALA A 328 51.47 -6.25 -6.09
N VAL A 329 51.60 -4.94 -6.29
CA VAL A 329 50.48 -3.99 -6.24
C VAL A 329 50.15 -3.55 -7.66
N ILE A 330 48.96 -3.90 -8.14
CA ILE A 330 48.56 -3.71 -9.54
C ILE A 330 47.27 -2.90 -9.60
N GLY A 331 47.25 -1.80 -10.35
CA GLY A 331 46.13 -0.86 -10.46
C GLY A 331 46.59 0.60 -10.45
N ASP A 332 45.95 1.47 -11.23
CA ASP A 332 46.29 2.89 -11.34
C ASP A 332 45.61 3.71 -10.22
N PHE A 333 46.08 3.55 -8.98
CA PHE A 333 45.68 4.40 -7.86
C PHE A 333 46.91 4.81 -7.03
N ARG A 334 47.35 6.04 -7.25
CA ARG A 334 48.51 6.63 -6.56
C ARG A 334 48.17 6.69 -5.06
N ASN A 335 49.08 6.25 -4.20
CA ASN A 335 49.02 6.16 -2.71
C ASN A 335 48.86 4.74 -2.12
N TRP A 336 48.49 3.72 -2.90
CA TRP A 336 48.25 2.38 -2.34
C TRP A 336 49.54 1.58 -2.16
N LYS A 337 50.46 1.73 -3.11
CA LYS A 337 51.78 1.08 -3.07
C LYS A 337 52.54 1.44 -1.80
N ASP A 338 52.60 2.73 -1.46
CA ASP A 338 53.46 3.22 -0.38
C ASP A 338 52.95 2.76 0.99
N GLU A 339 51.63 2.80 1.21
CA GLU A 339 50.99 2.28 2.42
C GLU A 339 51.17 0.76 2.56
N ILE A 340 51.06 -0.01 1.47
CA ILE A 340 51.30 -1.46 1.49
C ILE A 340 52.80 -1.76 1.70
N ALA A 341 53.69 -0.96 1.12
CA ALA A 341 55.14 -1.10 1.25
C ALA A 341 55.63 -0.88 2.70
N ALA A 342 54.87 -0.16 3.51
CA ALA A 342 55.16 -0.01 4.94
C ALA A 342 55.05 -1.35 5.71
N TYR A 343 54.28 -2.33 5.20
CA TYR A 343 54.07 -3.63 5.83
C TYR A 343 54.76 -4.80 5.10
N TYR A 344 55.00 -4.66 3.79
CA TYR A 344 55.44 -5.77 2.93
C TYR A 344 56.50 -5.33 1.91
N PRO A 345 57.46 -6.21 1.56
CA PRO A 345 58.34 -5.97 0.42
C PRO A 345 57.53 -5.99 -0.89
N VAL A 346 57.43 -4.84 -1.56
CA VAL A 346 56.77 -4.72 -2.86
C VAL A 346 57.74 -5.11 -3.97
N SER A 347 57.55 -6.29 -4.56
CA SER A 347 58.44 -6.84 -5.60
C SER A 347 58.04 -6.48 -7.03
N GLY A 348 56.80 -6.03 -7.24
CA GLY A 348 56.30 -5.62 -8.55
C GLY A 348 55.18 -4.59 -8.47
N THR A 349 55.15 -3.67 -9.43
CA THR A 349 54.04 -2.73 -9.60
C THR A 349 53.70 -2.54 -11.06
N ALA A 350 52.42 -2.45 -11.38
CA ALA A 350 51.94 -2.14 -12.72
C ALA A 350 50.61 -1.39 -12.65
N ALA A 351 50.35 -0.52 -13.63
CA ALA A 351 49.05 0.15 -13.72
C ALA A 351 47.93 -0.84 -14.07
N GLY A 352 48.19 -1.78 -14.98
CA GLY A 352 47.27 -2.85 -15.38
C GLY A 352 46.08 -2.40 -16.24
N TYR A 353 45.60 -1.17 -16.07
CA TYR A 353 44.59 -0.52 -16.90
C TYR A 353 44.76 1.01 -16.86
N GLU A 354 44.09 1.70 -17.78
CA GLU A 354 43.87 3.15 -17.71
C GLU A 354 42.41 3.44 -17.32
N THR A 355 42.17 4.54 -16.60
CA THR A 355 40.84 4.79 -16.04
C THR A 355 39.75 4.92 -17.10
N LEU A 356 40.05 5.57 -18.22
CA LEU A 356 39.08 5.91 -19.27
C LEU A 356 39.22 5.10 -20.58
N ALA A 357 40.34 4.40 -20.81
CA ALA A 357 40.57 3.64 -22.03
C ALA A 357 39.90 2.25 -21.98
N GLU A 358 39.66 1.63 -23.13
CA GLU A 358 38.95 0.35 -23.22
C GLU A 358 39.81 -0.86 -22.85
N ARG A 359 41.07 -0.90 -23.31
CA ARG A 359 42.06 -1.97 -23.03
C ARG A 359 43.46 -1.55 -23.53
N SER A 360 44.50 -2.00 -22.83
CA SER A 360 45.90 -1.89 -23.27
C SER A 360 46.63 -3.20 -23.01
N ASP A 361 47.06 -3.90 -24.08
CA ASP A 361 47.76 -5.18 -23.95
C ASP A 361 49.14 -5.04 -23.32
N ASP A 362 49.82 -3.89 -23.53
CA ASP A 362 51.11 -3.59 -22.91
C ASP A 362 50.98 -3.49 -21.38
N LEU A 363 49.91 -2.84 -20.89
CA LEU A 363 49.63 -2.73 -19.45
C LEU A 363 49.26 -4.08 -18.84
N LEU A 364 48.50 -4.91 -19.57
CA LEU A 364 48.17 -6.27 -19.15
C LEU A 364 49.42 -7.15 -19.08
N PHE A 365 50.31 -7.06 -20.08
CA PHE A 365 51.58 -7.79 -20.09
C PHE A 365 52.45 -7.38 -18.89
N ALA A 366 52.63 -6.08 -18.64
CA ALA A 366 53.37 -5.58 -17.49
C ALA A 366 52.77 -6.04 -16.16
N ALA A 367 51.43 -6.08 -16.04
CA ALA A 367 50.75 -6.62 -14.87
C ALA A 367 50.99 -8.13 -14.68
N GLY A 368 51.01 -8.90 -15.76
CA GLY A 368 51.36 -10.33 -15.73
C GLY A 368 52.79 -10.57 -15.22
N GLU A 369 53.75 -9.80 -15.69
CA GLU A 369 55.15 -9.89 -15.22
C GLU A 369 55.29 -9.48 -13.75
N ALA A 370 54.66 -8.37 -13.35
CA ALA A 370 54.62 -7.97 -11.94
C ALA A 370 54.00 -9.07 -11.06
N ALA A 371 52.93 -9.73 -11.51
CA ALA A 371 52.27 -10.80 -10.77
C ALA A 371 53.17 -12.03 -10.55
N LYS A 372 54.01 -12.39 -11.52
CA LYS A 372 54.96 -13.51 -11.40
C LYS A 372 56.09 -13.24 -10.39
N SER A 373 56.40 -11.97 -10.15
CA SER A 373 57.48 -11.54 -9.27
C SER A 373 57.14 -11.56 -7.77
N ALA A 374 55.90 -11.91 -7.39
CA ALA A 374 55.40 -11.81 -6.03
C ALA A 374 54.68 -13.07 -5.53
N ASP A 375 54.72 -13.28 -4.21
CA ASP A 375 53.99 -14.36 -3.53
C ASP A 375 52.47 -14.10 -3.53
N VAL A 376 52.06 -12.84 -3.42
CA VAL A 376 50.67 -12.39 -3.32
C VAL A 376 50.46 -11.19 -4.24
N VAL A 377 49.34 -11.16 -4.95
CA VAL A 377 48.97 -10.05 -5.82
C VAL A 377 47.79 -9.31 -5.22
N VAL A 378 47.94 -7.99 -5.05
CA VAL A 378 46.86 -7.08 -4.66
C VAL A 378 46.46 -6.29 -5.90
N ALA A 379 45.30 -6.63 -6.47
CA ALA A 379 44.75 -5.95 -7.63
C ALA A 379 43.71 -4.91 -7.18
N VAL A 380 43.98 -3.64 -7.44
CA VAL A 380 43.12 -2.50 -7.10
C VAL A 380 42.25 -2.16 -8.30
N LEU A 381 40.95 -2.40 -8.16
CA LEU A 381 39.96 -2.34 -9.23
C LEU A 381 38.96 -1.23 -8.92
N GLU A 382 39.09 -0.10 -9.62
CA GLU A 382 38.18 1.03 -9.48
C GLU A 382 36.90 0.81 -10.31
N GLN A 383 35.75 1.12 -9.71
CA GLN A 383 34.48 1.24 -10.42
C GLN A 383 34.48 2.48 -11.33
N ARG A 384 33.84 2.37 -12.51
CA ARG A 384 33.66 3.55 -13.38
C ARG A 384 32.47 4.36 -12.90
N ARG A 385 32.72 5.62 -12.53
CA ARG A 385 31.67 6.62 -12.31
C ARG A 385 31.30 7.28 -13.63
N THR A 386 30.01 7.35 -13.92
CA THR A 386 29.50 8.06 -15.10
C THR A 386 28.18 8.76 -14.78
N THR A 387 28.05 9.98 -15.29
CA THR A 387 26.80 10.73 -15.26
C THR A 387 25.86 10.28 -16.37
N ASP A 388 26.38 9.65 -17.43
CA ASP A 388 25.57 9.06 -18.50
C ASP A 388 24.84 7.80 -17.99
N ARG A 389 23.52 7.94 -17.85
CA ARG A 389 22.60 6.89 -17.39
C ARG A 389 22.67 5.63 -18.24
N ALA A 390 22.83 5.75 -19.55
CA ALA A 390 22.86 4.60 -20.45
C ALA A 390 24.17 3.79 -20.35
N ALA A 391 25.24 4.44 -19.88
CA ALA A 391 26.55 3.82 -19.70
C ALA A 391 26.78 3.26 -18.27
N ARG A 392 25.81 3.37 -17.36
CA ARG A 392 25.91 2.81 -16.01
C ARG A 392 25.81 1.28 -16.06
N SER A 393 26.66 0.61 -15.30
CA SER A 393 26.77 -0.84 -15.25
C SER A 393 27.22 -1.27 -13.85
N LEU A 394 26.70 -2.40 -13.36
CA LEU A 394 27.16 -3.04 -12.14
C LEU A 394 28.46 -3.82 -12.38
N MET A 395 28.75 -4.21 -13.62
CA MET A 395 30.00 -4.87 -13.96
C MET A 395 31.18 -3.90 -13.84
N LEU A 396 32.33 -4.46 -13.43
CA LEU A 396 33.57 -3.72 -13.59
C LEU A 396 33.86 -3.46 -15.07
N PRO A 397 34.48 -2.32 -15.41
CA PRO A 397 34.83 -2.02 -16.80
C PRO A 397 35.66 -3.15 -17.44
N ALA A 398 35.46 -3.36 -18.75
CA ALA A 398 36.01 -4.50 -19.47
C ALA A 398 37.54 -4.66 -19.33
N ASN A 399 38.30 -3.57 -19.27
CA ASN A 399 39.75 -3.62 -18.98
C ASN A 399 40.10 -4.14 -17.58
N ARG A 400 39.29 -3.87 -16.54
CA ARG A 400 39.51 -4.44 -15.20
C ARG A 400 39.24 -5.94 -15.21
N LEU A 401 38.22 -6.38 -15.94
CA LEU A 401 37.93 -7.82 -16.10
C LEU A 401 39.05 -8.53 -16.89
N ALA A 402 39.53 -7.92 -17.97
CA ALA A 402 40.69 -8.42 -18.72
C ALA A 402 41.97 -8.48 -17.86
N LEU A 403 42.15 -7.52 -16.95
CA LEU A 403 43.23 -7.55 -15.96
C LEU A 403 43.07 -8.76 -15.02
N ILE A 404 41.88 -8.99 -14.45
CA ILE A 404 41.63 -10.15 -13.59
C ILE A 404 41.94 -11.46 -14.32
N ASP A 405 41.52 -11.59 -15.58
CA ASP A 405 41.80 -12.77 -16.42
C ASP A 405 43.28 -12.97 -16.73
N THR A 406 44.03 -11.87 -16.83
CA THR A 406 45.48 -11.91 -16.96
C THR A 406 46.13 -12.37 -15.65
N LEU A 407 45.72 -11.79 -14.51
CA LEU A 407 46.30 -12.09 -13.20
C LEU A 407 46.02 -13.52 -12.72
N ARG A 408 44.82 -14.06 -12.95
CA ARG A 408 44.48 -15.45 -12.57
C ARG A 408 45.38 -16.49 -13.23
N SER A 409 45.91 -16.18 -14.41
CA SER A 409 46.80 -17.07 -15.17
C SER A 409 48.24 -17.04 -14.64
N ASN A 410 48.59 -16.02 -13.84
CA ASN A 410 49.94 -15.76 -13.36
C ASN A 410 50.10 -15.95 -11.85
N THR A 411 49.01 -15.97 -11.07
CA THR A 411 49.06 -16.22 -9.62
C THR A 411 47.87 -17.01 -9.11
N LYS A 412 48.08 -17.78 -8.04
CA LYS A 412 47.00 -18.44 -7.28
C LYS A 412 46.51 -17.61 -6.09
N LYS A 413 47.30 -16.63 -5.63
CA LYS A 413 47.03 -15.80 -4.44
C LYS A 413 46.64 -14.37 -4.85
N LEU A 414 45.58 -14.28 -5.65
CA LEU A 414 45.01 -13.00 -6.08
C LEU A 414 44.06 -12.44 -5.01
N ILE A 415 44.31 -11.21 -4.57
CA ILE A 415 43.43 -10.41 -3.72
C ILE A 415 42.85 -9.30 -4.60
N ALA A 416 41.54 -9.32 -4.82
CA ALA A 416 40.84 -8.24 -5.51
C ALA A 416 40.38 -7.21 -4.47
N VAL A 417 40.80 -5.96 -4.67
CA VAL A 417 40.36 -4.82 -3.87
C VAL A 417 39.54 -3.90 -4.76
N ILE A 418 38.25 -3.82 -4.46
CA ILE A 418 37.29 -3.06 -5.24
C ILE A 418 37.11 -1.72 -4.56
N VAL A 419 37.43 -0.65 -5.28
CA VAL A 419 37.28 0.73 -4.81
C VAL A 419 36.02 1.30 -5.42
N GLY A 420 35.09 1.71 -4.57
CA GLY A 420 33.85 2.34 -4.99
C GLY A 420 32.75 2.27 -3.95
N ASP A 421 31.67 2.98 -4.24
CA ASP A 421 30.60 3.27 -3.29
C ASP A 421 29.25 2.66 -3.71
N ALA A 422 29.24 1.91 -4.81
CA ALA A 422 28.08 1.20 -5.34
C ALA A 422 28.30 -0.33 -5.32
N PRO A 423 27.23 -1.14 -5.34
CA PRO A 423 27.34 -2.59 -5.49
C PRO A 423 27.94 -2.94 -6.86
N VAL A 424 28.74 -4.01 -6.88
CA VAL A 424 29.42 -4.51 -8.09
C VAL A 424 28.96 -5.93 -8.38
N ASP A 425 28.90 -6.26 -9.65
CA ASP A 425 28.82 -7.64 -10.11
C ASP A 425 30.13 -8.37 -9.77
N LEU A 426 30.01 -9.40 -8.94
CA LEU A 426 31.14 -10.15 -8.40
C LEU A 426 31.26 -11.55 -9.01
N SER A 427 30.77 -11.74 -10.24
CA SER A 427 30.87 -13.02 -10.97
C SER A 427 32.31 -13.53 -11.11
N PHE A 428 33.30 -12.63 -11.10
CA PHE A 428 34.73 -12.96 -11.21
C PHE A 428 35.37 -13.45 -9.89
N ASP A 429 34.64 -13.43 -8.76
CA ASP A 429 35.20 -13.71 -7.44
C ASP A 429 35.83 -15.10 -7.31
N ALA A 430 35.37 -16.07 -8.11
CA ALA A 430 35.89 -17.43 -8.17
C ALA A 430 37.40 -17.46 -8.47
N CYS A 431 37.90 -16.50 -9.24
CA CYS A 431 39.32 -16.37 -9.59
C CYS A 431 40.17 -15.77 -8.46
N CYS A 432 39.54 -15.23 -7.42
CA CYS A 432 40.21 -14.51 -6.34
C CYS A 432 40.30 -15.37 -5.07
N SER A 433 41.44 -15.31 -4.39
CA SER A 433 41.63 -15.89 -3.06
C SER A 433 41.02 -15.03 -1.95
N ALA A 434 40.97 -13.72 -2.14
CA ALA A 434 40.22 -12.80 -1.29
C ALA A 434 39.62 -11.66 -2.10
N VAL A 435 38.51 -11.11 -1.60
CA VAL A 435 37.80 -9.96 -2.19
C VAL A 435 37.46 -8.99 -1.07
N LEU A 436 37.84 -7.73 -1.24
CA LEU A 436 37.57 -6.62 -0.33
C LEU A 436 36.82 -5.53 -1.09
N MET A 437 35.77 -4.98 -0.47
CA MET A 437 35.23 -3.69 -0.86
C MET A 437 35.82 -2.62 0.06
N VAL A 438 36.40 -1.59 -0.55
CA VAL A 438 37.07 -0.49 0.13
C VAL A 438 36.40 0.82 -0.29
N PRO A 439 36.09 1.71 0.67
CA PRO A 439 35.54 3.02 0.36
C PRO A 439 36.36 3.80 -0.67
N SER A 440 35.70 4.59 -1.50
CA SER A 440 36.39 5.67 -2.19
C SER A 440 36.81 6.72 -1.15
N GLY A 441 38.07 7.18 -1.19
CA GLY A 441 38.59 8.15 -0.24
C GLY A 441 40.12 8.28 -0.28
N GLY A 442 40.64 9.37 0.28
CA GLY A 442 42.06 9.75 0.25
C GLY A 442 43.03 8.80 0.98
N ALA A 443 44.20 9.31 1.39
CA ALA A 443 45.29 8.50 1.95
C ALA A 443 44.87 7.61 3.14
N SER A 444 43.91 8.07 3.95
CA SER A 444 43.35 7.32 5.09
C SER A 444 42.70 5.99 4.70
N CYS A 445 42.05 5.89 3.54
CA CYS A 445 41.47 4.64 3.04
C CYS A 445 42.56 3.64 2.59
N ALA A 446 43.63 4.13 1.96
CA ALA A 446 44.77 3.31 1.57
C ALA A 446 45.51 2.75 2.81
N LYS A 447 45.71 3.58 3.83
CA LYS A 447 46.27 3.16 5.12
C LYS A 447 45.39 2.11 5.83
N ALA A 448 44.09 2.36 5.90
CA ALA A 448 43.14 1.41 6.49
C ALA A 448 43.16 0.06 5.78
N LEU A 449 43.30 0.05 4.45
CA LEU A 449 43.49 -1.19 3.70
C LEU A 449 44.79 -1.90 4.08
N ALA A 450 45.92 -1.20 4.14
CA ALA A 450 47.20 -1.81 4.52
C ALA A 450 47.14 -2.46 5.92
N GLU A 451 46.43 -1.83 6.85
CA GLU A 451 46.17 -2.37 8.19
C GLU A 451 45.24 -3.60 8.17
N VAL A 452 44.23 -3.64 7.30
CA VAL A 452 43.40 -4.83 7.08
C VAL A 452 44.22 -5.96 6.45
N LEU A 453 44.94 -5.69 5.36
CA LEU A 453 45.77 -6.69 4.68
C LEU A 453 46.80 -7.32 5.63
N SER A 454 47.36 -6.52 6.53
CA SER A 454 48.30 -6.99 7.56
C SER A 454 47.68 -7.65 8.77
N GLY A 455 46.36 -7.52 8.94
CA GLY A 455 45.66 -7.96 10.13
C GLY A 455 46.04 -7.17 11.38
N ALA A 456 46.60 -5.96 11.21
CA ALA A 456 46.68 -4.96 12.26
C ALA A 456 45.28 -4.46 12.66
N TYR A 457 44.37 -4.40 11.68
CA TYR A 457 42.94 -4.22 11.91
C TYR A 457 42.17 -5.50 11.51
N ASN A 458 41.15 -5.85 12.29
CA ASN A 458 40.24 -6.94 11.96
C ASN A 458 39.00 -6.36 11.27
N PRO A 459 38.74 -6.66 9.97
CA PRO A 459 37.64 -6.06 9.24
C PRO A 459 36.30 -6.35 9.90
N SER A 460 35.45 -5.31 9.93
CA SER A 460 34.16 -5.31 10.61
C SER A 460 33.02 -4.74 9.76
N GLY A 461 33.32 -4.24 8.57
CA GLY A 461 32.31 -3.67 7.68
C GLY A 461 31.30 -4.73 7.22
N ARG A 462 30.06 -4.28 7.00
CA ARG A 462 28.94 -5.08 6.52
C ARG A 462 28.30 -4.37 5.33
N LEU A 463 27.97 -5.11 4.28
CA LEU A 463 27.30 -4.56 3.11
C LEU A 463 25.98 -3.87 3.47
N ALA A 464 25.85 -2.58 3.13
CA ALA A 464 24.58 -1.86 3.14
C ALA A 464 23.77 -2.08 1.84
N ARG A 465 24.38 -2.69 0.81
CA ARG A 465 23.74 -3.02 -0.46
C ARG A 465 24.16 -4.41 -0.93
N THR A 466 23.24 -5.15 -1.54
CA THR A 466 23.48 -6.50 -2.01
C THR A 466 24.41 -6.50 -3.22
N CYS A 467 25.36 -7.44 -3.29
CA CYS A 467 26.20 -7.65 -4.47
C CYS A 467 25.72 -8.86 -5.29
N TYR A 468 25.80 -8.73 -6.61
CA TYR A 468 25.10 -9.59 -7.56
C TYR A 468 26.04 -10.55 -8.30
N ASP A 469 25.40 -11.47 -9.02
CA ASP A 469 26.00 -12.45 -9.95
C ASP A 469 25.20 -12.36 -11.26
N GLY A 470 25.77 -11.74 -12.29
CA GLY A 470 25.02 -11.42 -13.53
C GLY A 470 23.99 -10.30 -13.36
N GLY A 471 24.31 -9.28 -12.55
CA GLY A 471 23.38 -8.22 -12.15
C GLY A 471 22.81 -7.42 -13.33
N ASP A 472 23.65 -7.02 -14.29
CA ASP A 472 23.21 -6.18 -15.41
C ASP A 472 22.17 -6.88 -16.29
N ALA A 473 22.42 -8.14 -16.65
CA ALA A 473 21.48 -8.93 -17.45
C ALA A 473 20.16 -9.14 -16.70
N PHE A 474 20.25 -9.43 -15.39
CA PHE A 474 19.09 -9.62 -14.53
C PHE A 474 18.23 -8.35 -14.44
N PHE A 475 18.83 -7.19 -14.18
CA PHE A 475 18.09 -5.94 -14.00
C PHE A 475 17.59 -5.34 -15.31
N ALA A 476 18.29 -5.55 -16.43
CA ALA A 476 17.77 -5.24 -17.75
C ALA A 476 16.51 -6.06 -18.05
N GLN A 477 16.55 -7.37 -17.82
CA GLN A 477 15.40 -8.24 -18.00
C GLN A 477 14.26 -7.86 -17.05
N LEU A 478 14.55 -7.58 -15.77
CA LEU A 478 13.55 -7.17 -14.80
C LEU A 478 12.85 -5.87 -15.23
N LYS A 479 13.63 -4.89 -15.68
CA LYS A 479 13.11 -3.61 -16.18
C LYS A 479 12.20 -3.80 -17.40
N ASP A 480 12.58 -4.67 -18.33
CA ASP A 480 11.75 -4.99 -19.49
C ASP A 480 10.46 -5.71 -19.08
N GLN A 481 10.53 -6.64 -18.11
CA GLN A 481 9.36 -7.35 -17.60
C GLN A 481 8.39 -6.45 -16.83
N ILE A 482 8.90 -5.49 -16.04
CA ILE A 482 8.08 -4.46 -15.37
C ILE A 482 7.41 -3.59 -16.43
N ARG A 483 8.17 -3.11 -17.43
CA ARG A 483 7.63 -2.28 -18.53
C ARG A 483 6.57 -3.00 -19.36
N SER A 484 6.70 -4.31 -19.54
CA SER A 484 5.72 -5.12 -20.28
C SER A 484 4.54 -5.57 -19.41
N GLY A 485 4.51 -5.23 -18.12
CA GLY A 485 3.49 -5.70 -17.16
C GLY A 485 3.55 -7.19 -16.82
N THR A 486 4.60 -7.90 -17.24
CA THR A 486 4.72 -9.36 -16.99
C THR A 486 5.27 -9.69 -15.61
N LYS A 487 5.89 -8.70 -14.95
CA LYS A 487 6.39 -8.83 -13.58
C LYS A 487 6.03 -7.60 -12.77
N GLN A 488 5.54 -7.84 -11.55
CA GLN A 488 5.26 -6.81 -10.57
C GLN A 488 6.29 -6.88 -9.44
N VAL A 489 6.99 -5.77 -9.20
CA VAL A 489 7.90 -5.54 -8.09
C VAL A 489 7.23 -4.54 -7.15
N GLY A 490 6.49 -5.10 -6.19
CA GLY A 490 5.83 -4.30 -5.17
C GLY A 490 6.81 -3.65 -4.17
N SER A 491 6.39 -3.44 -2.92
CA SER A 491 7.22 -2.81 -1.87
C SER A 491 8.51 -3.54 -1.47
N LEU A 492 8.77 -4.68 -2.10
CA LEU A 492 9.96 -5.47 -1.94
C LEU A 492 11.01 -4.95 -2.93
N SER A 493 12.07 -4.32 -2.39
CA SER A 493 13.26 -3.92 -3.15
C SER A 493 14.53 -4.45 -2.48
N GLY A 494 15.65 -4.42 -3.20
CA GLY A 494 16.94 -4.93 -2.74
C GLY A 494 16.86 -6.37 -2.22
N TYR A 495 17.48 -6.65 -1.08
CA TYR A 495 17.47 -7.98 -0.48
C TYR A 495 16.08 -8.53 -0.13
N ARG A 496 15.06 -7.67 0.04
CA ARG A 496 13.68 -8.11 0.33
C ARG A 496 13.07 -8.80 -0.90
N TYR A 497 13.24 -8.19 -2.07
CA TYR A 497 12.84 -8.75 -3.36
C TYR A 497 13.61 -10.03 -3.69
N LEU A 498 14.94 -9.99 -3.55
CA LEU A 498 15.79 -11.14 -3.87
C LEU A 498 15.45 -12.34 -2.95
N ALA A 499 15.09 -12.07 -1.69
CA ALA A 499 14.65 -13.11 -0.76
C ALA A 499 13.25 -13.66 -1.08
N SER A 500 12.29 -12.84 -1.49
CA SER A 500 10.94 -13.32 -1.86
C SER A 500 10.97 -14.19 -3.11
N GLU A 501 11.76 -13.79 -4.10
CA GLU A 501 11.96 -14.51 -5.36
C GLU A 501 12.92 -15.70 -5.21
N LYS A 502 13.51 -15.90 -4.02
CA LYS A 502 14.53 -16.94 -3.74
C LYS A 502 15.71 -16.88 -4.71
N LEU A 503 16.05 -15.68 -5.17
CA LEU A 503 17.15 -15.45 -6.10
C LEU A 503 18.48 -15.60 -5.38
N ARG A 504 19.41 -16.28 -6.05
CA ARG A 504 20.77 -16.41 -5.55
C ARG A 504 21.48 -15.08 -5.75
N VAL A 505 22.04 -14.56 -4.66
CA VAL A 505 22.89 -13.37 -4.67
C VAL A 505 24.33 -13.79 -4.36
N ARG A 506 25.30 -13.01 -4.83
CA ARG A 506 26.71 -13.34 -4.61
C ARG A 506 27.11 -13.06 -3.16
N TYR A 507 26.81 -11.86 -2.68
CA TYR A 507 26.98 -11.48 -1.27
C TYR A 507 25.73 -10.71 -0.80
N PRO A 508 24.99 -11.24 0.19
CA PRO A 508 23.71 -10.67 0.60
C PRO A 508 23.87 -9.39 1.44
N PHE A 509 22.80 -8.60 1.55
CA PHE A 509 22.71 -7.48 2.49
C PHE A 509 23.15 -7.87 3.92
N GLY A 510 23.91 -6.98 4.54
CA GLY A 510 24.51 -7.16 5.86
C GLY A 510 25.69 -8.13 5.90
N TYR A 511 26.18 -8.64 4.76
CA TYR A 511 27.29 -9.59 4.73
C TYR A 511 28.65 -8.91 4.95
N GLY A 512 29.56 -9.63 5.62
CA GLY A 512 30.95 -9.26 5.81
C GLY A 512 31.68 -10.33 6.62
N LEU A 513 32.95 -10.58 6.33
CA LEU A 513 33.79 -11.52 7.05
C LEU A 513 34.65 -10.81 8.09
N SER A 514 35.10 -11.57 9.08
CA SER A 514 36.05 -11.15 10.10
C SER A 514 37.20 -12.15 10.17
N TYR A 515 38.36 -11.72 10.68
CA TYR A 515 39.48 -12.61 11.03
C TYR A 515 39.22 -13.41 12.31
N THR A 516 38.12 -13.17 12.99
CA THR A 516 37.66 -13.98 14.13
C THR A 516 36.27 -14.56 13.87
N ARG A 517 35.77 -15.39 14.79
CA ARG A 517 34.46 -16.05 14.70
C ARG A 517 33.62 -15.74 15.91
N PHE A 518 32.33 -15.53 15.70
CA PHE A 518 31.37 -15.22 16.75
C PHE A 518 30.27 -16.29 16.85
N SER A 519 29.86 -16.59 18.08
CA SER A 519 28.71 -17.45 18.38
C SER A 519 27.65 -16.66 19.12
N TYR A 520 26.39 -16.93 18.80
CA TYR A 520 25.23 -16.26 19.37
C TYR A 520 24.45 -17.24 20.24
N SER A 521 23.94 -16.80 21.39
CA SER A 521 23.14 -17.64 22.28
C SER A 521 22.13 -16.83 23.09
N SER A 522 21.31 -17.52 23.88
CA SER A 522 20.51 -16.91 24.96
C SER A 522 19.51 -15.84 24.47
N LEU A 523 18.83 -16.07 23.35
CA LEU A 523 17.79 -15.16 22.83
C LEU A 523 16.64 -15.01 23.84
N ARG A 524 16.26 -13.77 24.12
CA ARG A 524 15.08 -13.38 24.88
C ARG A 524 14.39 -12.23 24.16
N ILE A 525 13.08 -12.29 24.05
CA ILE A 525 12.26 -11.28 23.38
C ILE A 525 11.21 -10.82 24.38
N ASP A 526 11.22 -9.53 24.71
CA ASP A 526 10.32 -8.90 25.68
C ASP A 526 9.71 -7.63 25.07
N GLY A 527 8.49 -7.77 24.54
CA GLY A 527 7.85 -6.74 23.73
C GLY A 527 8.72 -6.37 22.52
N THR A 528 9.16 -5.12 22.47
CA THR A 528 10.07 -4.57 21.44
C THR A 528 11.56 -4.73 21.78
N ASN A 529 11.91 -5.36 22.91
CA ASN A 529 13.30 -5.57 23.31
C ASN A 529 13.78 -6.97 22.94
N VAL A 530 14.83 -7.04 22.12
CA VAL A 530 15.50 -8.29 21.73
C VAL A 530 16.85 -8.36 22.44
N THR A 531 17.03 -9.34 23.32
CA THR A 531 18.26 -9.53 24.10
C THR A 531 18.90 -10.87 23.76
N PHE A 532 20.22 -10.90 23.55
CA PHE A 532 20.97 -12.13 23.25
C PHE A 532 22.43 -11.97 23.67
N THR A 533 23.20 -13.05 23.67
CA THR A 533 24.63 -13.04 24.01
C THR A 533 25.46 -13.33 22.76
N ILE A 534 26.52 -12.54 22.55
CA ILE A 534 27.54 -12.79 21.52
C ILE A 534 28.84 -13.15 22.23
N LYS A 535 29.49 -14.21 21.77
CA LYS A 535 30.83 -14.61 22.22
C LYS A 535 31.80 -14.64 21.05
N ASN A 536 32.99 -14.05 21.24
CA ASN A 536 34.11 -14.23 20.34
C ASN A 536 34.78 -15.58 20.62
N THR A 537 34.68 -16.50 19.67
CA THR A 537 35.19 -17.88 19.75
C THR A 537 36.50 -18.08 18.99
N GLY A 538 37.00 -17.04 18.32
CA GLY A 538 38.28 -17.10 17.64
C GLY A 538 39.44 -16.67 18.53
N ARG A 539 40.59 -16.43 17.89
CA ARG A 539 41.86 -16.13 18.55
C ARG A 539 42.30 -14.67 18.41
N ARG A 540 41.44 -13.83 17.85
CA ARG A 540 41.70 -12.42 17.62
C ARG A 540 40.56 -11.59 18.17
N ASP A 541 40.89 -10.43 18.67
CA ASP A 541 39.91 -9.40 19.00
C ASP A 541 39.16 -9.00 17.72
N GLY A 542 37.90 -8.64 17.85
CA GLY A 542 37.08 -8.29 16.69
C GLY A 542 35.78 -7.63 17.07
N VAL A 543 35.16 -7.02 16.07
CA VAL A 543 33.89 -6.33 16.19
C VAL A 543 32.84 -7.11 15.40
N GLU A 544 31.71 -7.39 16.04
CA GLU A 544 30.57 -8.07 15.42
C GLU A 544 29.38 -7.10 15.29
N THR A 545 28.70 -7.14 14.15
CA THR A 545 27.49 -6.36 13.89
C THR A 545 26.31 -7.32 13.89
N ALA A 546 25.63 -7.40 15.04
CA ALA A 546 24.42 -8.19 15.17
C ALA A 546 23.24 -7.47 14.54
N GLN A 547 22.52 -8.16 13.67
CA GLN A 547 21.39 -7.64 12.92
C GLN A 547 20.12 -8.35 13.37
N VAL A 548 19.07 -7.57 13.64
CA VAL A 548 17.77 -8.04 14.10
C VAL A 548 16.77 -7.77 12.99
N TYR A 549 16.24 -8.87 12.46
CA TYR A 549 15.22 -8.86 11.43
C TYR A 549 13.88 -9.34 11.99
N VAL A 550 12.79 -8.79 11.47
CA VAL A 550 11.43 -9.23 11.76
C VAL A 550 10.80 -9.73 10.48
N ALA A 551 10.19 -10.91 10.51
CA ALA A 551 9.27 -11.35 9.47
C ALA A 551 7.85 -11.39 10.02
N TYR A 552 6.93 -10.91 9.18
CA TYR A 552 5.50 -10.95 9.43
C TYR A 552 4.95 -12.26 8.87
N GLY A 553 4.25 -13.03 9.72
CA GLY A 553 3.76 -14.36 9.37
C GLY A 553 4.83 -15.46 9.40
N CYS A 554 4.36 -16.72 9.34
CA CYS A 554 5.22 -17.90 9.33
C CYS A 554 5.94 -18.04 7.98
N GLY A 555 7.14 -17.46 7.88
CA GLY A 555 7.98 -17.55 6.67
C GLY A 555 7.95 -16.32 5.77
N GLY A 556 7.41 -15.19 6.24
CA GLY A 556 7.44 -13.92 5.51
C GLY A 556 8.84 -13.36 5.27
N VAL A 557 8.92 -12.33 4.42
CA VAL A 557 10.16 -11.63 4.09
C VAL A 557 10.73 -10.95 5.33
N LYS A 558 12.05 -11.01 5.51
CA LYS A 558 12.74 -10.46 6.68
C LYS A 558 13.03 -8.97 6.47
N GLU A 559 12.58 -8.13 7.38
CA GLU A 559 12.89 -6.70 7.39
C GLU A 559 13.86 -6.35 8.50
N LEU A 560 14.90 -5.57 8.20
CA LEU A 560 15.79 -5.06 9.24
C LEU A 560 15.00 -4.10 10.15
N LYS A 561 15.05 -4.33 11.46
CA LYS A 561 14.40 -3.47 12.47
C LYS A 561 15.32 -3.06 13.61
N GLY A 562 16.55 -3.55 13.61
CA GLY A 562 17.53 -3.16 14.60
C GLY A 562 18.90 -3.77 14.31
N PHE A 563 19.95 -3.13 14.81
CA PHE A 563 21.30 -3.67 14.77
C PHE A 563 22.09 -3.18 15.98
N ALA A 564 23.17 -3.87 16.32
CA ALA A 564 24.10 -3.46 17.35
C ALA A 564 25.52 -3.91 16.99
N LYS A 565 26.47 -2.99 17.13
CA LYS A 565 27.90 -3.24 16.92
C LYS A 565 28.59 -3.49 18.26
N VAL A 566 29.37 -4.57 18.35
CA VAL A 566 29.89 -5.08 19.62
C VAL A 566 31.36 -5.46 19.46
N SER A 567 32.23 -4.73 20.16
CA SER A 567 33.66 -5.08 20.26
C SER A 567 33.89 -6.14 21.33
N LEU A 568 34.59 -7.22 20.98
CA LEU A 568 34.87 -8.37 21.83
C LEU A 568 36.33 -8.82 21.70
N LYS A 569 37.02 -8.91 22.83
CA LYS A 569 38.32 -9.59 22.91
C LYS A 569 38.17 -11.08 22.60
N ALA A 570 39.26 -11.73 22.21
CA ALA A 570 39.28 -13.18 22.01
C ALA A 570 38.77 -13.92 23.27
N GLY A 571 37.74 -14.76 23.13
CA GLY A 571 37.11 -15.50 24.22
C GLY A 571 36.03 -14.72 25.01
N GLU A 572 35.92 -13.40 24.84
CA GLU A 572 34.97 -12.56 25.57
C GLU A 572 33.52 -12.83 25.13
N SER A 573 32.57 -12.68 26.07
CA SER A 573 31.14 -12.72 25.80
C SER A 573 30.47 -11.45 26.31
N LYS A 574 29.54 -10.87 25.53
CA LYS A 574 28.70 -9.73 25.96
C LYS A 574 27.24 -10.00 25.69
N THR A 575 26.39 -9.55 26.60
CA THR A 575 24.94 -9.49 26.39
C THR A 575 24.59 -8.20 25.65
N VAL A 576 23.80 -8.33 24.59
CA VAL A 576 23.40 -7.27 23.67
C VAL A 576 21.90 -7.10 23.78
N ARG A 577 21.45 -5.85 23.85
CA ARG A 577 20.03 -5.49 23.84
C ARG A 577 19.78 -4.57 22.66
N VAL A 578 18.83 -4.94 21.81
CA VAL A 578 18.38 -4.15 20.66
C VAL A 578 16.90 -3.86 20.84
N SER A 579 16.55 -2.58 20.82
CA SER A 579 15.15 -2.16 20.77
C SER A 579 14.75 -2.04 19.30
N ILE A 580 13.63 -2.67 18.93
CA ILE A 580 13.06 -2.54 17.58
C ILE A 580 11.90 -1.53 17.61
N PRO A 581 11.66 -0.75 16.54
CA PRO A 581 10.52 0.14 16.46
C PRO A 581 9.20 -0.59 16.73
N PRO A 582 8.19 0.10 17.28
CA PRO A 582 6.87 -0.49 17.48
C PRO A 582 6.35 -1.02 16.15
N VAL A 583 6.27 -2.34 16.06
CA VAL A 583 5.86 -3.04 14.86
C VAL A 583 4.35 -2.85 14.70
N LYS A 584 3.94 -1.88 13.87
CA LYS A 584 2.54 -1.71 13.48
C LYS A 584 2.04 -3.05 12.91
N PRO A 585 0.84 -3.52 13.29
CA PRO A 585 0.30 -4.75 12.73
C PRO A 585 0.19 -4.60 11.21
N GLN A 586 0.97 -5.41 10.49
CA GLN A 586 0.74 -5.64 9.06
C GLN A 586 -0.40 -6.66 8.98
N SER A 587 -1.51 -6.23 8.42
CA SER A 587 -2.57 -7.12 7.97
C SER A 587 -2.01 -7.94 6.82
N ASP A 588 -2.17 -9.26 6.84
CA ASP A 588 -2.06 -10.02 5.60
C ASP A 588 -3.21 -9.64 4.65
N GLU A 589 -3.16 -10.12 3.41
CA GLU A 589 -4.15 -9.83 2.37
C GLU A 589 -5.59 -10.26 2.74
N THR A 590 -5.75 -11.02 3.83
CA THR A 590 -7.02 -11.52 4.36
C THR A 590 -7.54 -10.74 5.58
N GLY A 591 -6.85 -9.66 5.96
CA GLY A 591 -7.17 -8.87 7.15
C GLY A 591 -7.05 -9.67 8.44
N ARG A 592 -6.21 -10.73 8.45
CA ARG A 592 -5.77 -11.39 9.67
C ARG A 592 -4.57 -10.60 10.18
N GLN A 593 -4.62 -10.18 11.44
CA GLN A 593 -3.38 -9.76 12.09
C GLN A 593 -2.51 -10.99 12.17
N THR A 594 -1.31 -10.95 11.58
CA THR A 594 -0.32 -12.00 11.79
C THR A 594 0.12 -11.92 13.25
N GLU A 595 -0.53 -12.72 14.10
CA GLU A 595 -0.18 -12.86 15.51
C GLU A 595 1.23 -13.45 15.67
N CYS A 596 1.66 -14.29 14.73
CA CYS A 596 3.01 -14.85 14.72
C CYS A 596 3.99 -13.90 14.00
N ARG A 597 4.83 -13.23 14.79
CA ARG A 597 5.96 -12.44 14.30
C ARG A 597 7.24 -13.13 14.68
N THR A 598 8.05 -13.45 13.69
CA THR A 598 9.32 -14.12 13.93
C THR A 598 10.45 -13.10 13.95
N VAL A 599 11.19 -13.07 15.05
CA VAL A 599 12.44 -12.33 15.19
C VAL A 599 13.60 -13.24 14.81
N TYR A 600 14.45 -12.75 13.92
CA TYR A 600 15.67 -13.40 13.50
C TYR A 600 16.85 -12.55 13.91
N VAL A 601 17.84 -13.14 14.58
CA VAL A 601 19.10 -12.48 14.92
C VAL A 601 20.21 -13.16 14.13
N GLY A 602 20.97 -12.37 13.37
CA GLY A 602 22.00 -12.87 12.48
C GLY A 602 23.21 -11.94 12.37
N SER A 603 24.18 -12.39 11.60
CA SER A 603 25.37 -11.62 11.19
C SER A 603 25.27 -11.09 9.74
N SER A 604 24.25 -11.54 9.01
CA SER A 604 23.79 -11.01 7.72
C SER A 604 22.33 -11.41 7.51
N SER A 605 21.67 -10.87 6.48
CA SER A 605 20.27 -11.21 6.14
C SER A 605 20.05 -12.72 5.83
N GLN A 606 21.09 -13.42 5.39
CA GLN A 606 21.06 -14.86 5.11
C GLN A 606 21.79 -15.72 6.17
N ASN A 607 22.66 -15.15 7.00
CA ASN A 607 23.38 -15.87 8.06
C ASN A 607 22.72 -15.64 9.43
N ILE A 608 21.53 -16.24 9.58
CA ILE A 608 20.73 -16.19 10.81
C ILE A 608 21.28 -17.17 11.84
N LYS A 609 21.45 -16.71 13.08
CA LYS A 609 22.00 -17.48 14.19
C LYS A 609 20.96 -17.87 15.23
N LEU A 610 20.01 -16.98 15.51
CA LEU A 610 18.94 -17.20 16.49
C LEU A 610 17.59 -16.85 15.87
N LYS A 611 16.54 -17.55 16.31
CA LYS A 611 15.16 -17.35 15.90
C LYS A 611 14.26 -17.41 17.13
N GLY A 612 13.30 -16.49 17.24
CA GLY A 612 12.28 -16.49 18.29
C GLY A 612 11.01 -15.82 17.82
N THR A 613 9.93 -15.86 18.61
CA THR A 613 8.63 -15.28 18.27
C THR A 613 8.21 -14.19 19.26
N MET A 614 7.62 -13.09 18.78
CA MET A 614 6.88 -12.13 19.62
C MET A 614 5.44 -12.66 19.83
N GLY A 615 4.85 -12.45 21.03
CA GLY A 615 3.66 -13.15 21.56
C GLY A 615 2.43 -13.32 20.65
N GLY A 616 1.48 -14.24 20.94
CA GLY A 616 0.98 -14.59 22.28
C GLY A 616 0.73 -16.08 22.62
N MET A 617 0.25 -16.27 23.86
CA MET A 617 -0.12 -17.50 24.61
C MET A 617 0.94 -18.57 24.95
N VAL A 618 2.13 -18.58 24.36
CA VAL A 618 3.14 -19.63 24.69
C VAL A 618 3.97 -19.30 25.94
N HIS A 619 4.15 -18.02 26.28
CA HIS A 619 4.96 -17.64 27.46
C HIS A 619 4.28 -17.85 28.82
N LYS A 620 2.95 -18.04 28.86
CA LYS A 620 2.23 -18.51 30.07
C LYS A 620 2.30 -20.04 30.25
N LEU A 621 2.53 -20.80 29.19
CA LEU A 621 2.66 -22.27 29.25
C LEU A 621 4.07 -22.72 29.62
N ALA A 622 5.10 -22.01 29.17
CA ALA A 622 6.49 -22.34 29.51
C ALA A 622 6.84 -22.09 30.98
N SER A 623 6.28 -21.05 31.61
CA SER A 623 6.46 -20.81 33.07
C SER A 623 5.68 -21.80 33.93
N VAL A 624 4.61 -22.40 33.40
CA VAL A 624 3.84 -23.46 34.05
C VAL A 624 4.57 -24.81 33.94
N ALA A 625 5.25 -25.07 32.83
CA ALA A 625 6.06 -26.27 32.64
C ALA A 625 7.27 -26.34 33.61
N SER A 626 7.89 -25.21 33.95
CA SER A 626 8.99 -25.16 34.94
C SER A 626 8.54 -25.25 36.40
N ALA A 627 7.24 -25.10 36.69
CA ALA A 627 6.67 -25.17 38.04
C ALA A 627 6.06 -26.56 38.38
N PHE A 628 5.92 -27.44 37.39
CA PHE A 628 5.26 -28.74 37.52
C PHE A 628 5.88 -29.68 38.58
N PRO A 629 7.22 -29.76 38.76
CA PRO A 629 7.80 -30.62 39.79
C PRO A 629 7.51 -30.12 41.22
N THR A 630 7.38 -28.80 41.40
CA THR A 630 7.21 -28.16 42.71
C THR A 630 5.76 -28.18 43.19
N VAL A 631 4.80 -28.16 42.25
CA VAL A 631 3.37 -28.27 42.53
C VAL A 631 2.99 -29.71 42.89
N LEU A 632 3.59 -30.70 42.23
CA LEU A 632 3.39 -32.12 42.55
C LEU A 632 3.84 -32.48 43.97
N LEU A 633 4.98 -31.94 44.43
CA LEU A 633 5.49 -32.16 45.79
C LEU A 633 4.65 -31.50 46.90
N ARG A 634 3.91 -30.43 46.59
CA ARG A 634 2.97 -29.80 47.54
C ARG A 634 1.62 -30.52 47.58
N PHE A 635 1.23 -31.21 46.51
CA PHE A 635 -0.01 -32.01 46.46
C PHE A 635 0.10 -33.32 47.26
N VAL A 636 1.30 -33.90 47.37
CA VAL A 636 1.56 -35.14 48.13
C VAL A 636 1.53 -34.92 49.66
N LYS A 637 1.70 -33.69 50.16
CA LYS A 637 1.78 -33.39 51.60
C LYS A 637 0.50 -32.84 52.23
N GLY A 638 -0.66 -33.22 51.67
CA GLY A 638 -1.95 -33.23 52.38
C GLY A 638 -2.20 -32.05 53.32
N GLY A 639 -2.38 -30.84 52.78
CA GLY A 639 -2.61 -29.68 53.61
C GLY A 639 -2.99 -28.42 52.83
N ALA A 640 -4.27 -28.06 52.93
CA ALA A 640 -4.89 -26.77 52.61
C ALA A 640 -5.16 -26.39 51.13
N LYS A 641 -6.47 -26.46 50.82
CA LYS A 641 -7.32 -25.68 49.90
C LYS A 641 -6.68 -25.02 48.66
N MET A 642 -7.06 -25.56 47.50
CA MET A 642 -6.90 -24.97 46.17
C MET A 642 -7.36 -23.50 46.13
N PRO A 643 -6.62 -22.59 45.45
CA PRO A 643 -7.16 -21.33 44.97
C PRO A 643 -8.26 -21.60 43.93
N SER A 644 -9.25 -20.72 43.87
CA SER A 644 -10.48 -20.79 43.04
C SER A 644 -10.28 -20.90 41.52
N ALA A 645 -9.06 -21.06 41.03
CA ALA A 645 -8.74 -21.25 39.61
C ALA A 645 -8.81 -22.72 39.14
N PHE A 646 -9.10 -23.69 40.03
CA PHE A 646 -9.20 -25.12 39.71
C PHE A 646 -10.53 -25.75 40.15
N ARG A 647 -11.65 -25.05 39.94
CA ARG A 647 -12.94 -25.74 39.74
C ARG A 647 -13.04 -26.13 38.27
N MET A 648 -12.82 -27.41 37.96
CA MET A 648 -13.40 -28.03 36.78
C MET A 648 -14.88 -28.29 37.08
N SER A 649 -15.76 -27.52 36.47
CA SER A 649 -17.15 -27.90 36.26
C SER A 649 -17.34 -28.23 34.79
N ALA A 650 -17.98 -29.38 34.56
CA ALA A 650 -18.24 -30.02 33.30
C ALA A 650 -18.64 -29.05 32.18
N VAL A 651 -18.00 -29.21 31.02
CA VAL A 651 -18.67 -28.99 29.75
C VAL A 651 -19.77 -30.05 29.69
N SER A 652 -21.02 -29.61 29.83
CA SER A 652 -22.18 -30.47 29.62
C SER A 652 -22.27 -30.76 28.13
N ASP A 653 -21.78 -31.93 27.76
CA ASP A 653 -22.24 -32.64 26.59
C ASP A 653 -23.41 -33.52 27.05
N GLY A 654 -24.62 -33.26 26.54
CA GLY A 654 -25.83 -33.94 26.99
C GLY A 654 -27.10 -33.08 26.88
N GLU A 655 -28.07 -33.32 26.00
CA GLU A 655 -28.44 -34.66 25.55
C GLU A 655 -28.51 -34.86 24.03
N LYS A 656 -27.57 -35.59 23.40
CA LYS A 656 -26.34 -36.22 23.93
C LYS A 656 -25.36 -36.47 22.78
N GLY A 657 -24.33 -35.64 22.64
CA GLY A 657 -23.18 -35.93 21.79
C GLY A 657 -23.46 -35.97 20.28
N TYR A 658 -22.49 -35.50 19.51
CA TYR A 658 -21.94 -36.08 18.27
C TYR A 658 -21.21 -34.96 17.53
N GLU A 659 -19.99 -34.69 17.97
CA GLU A 659 -18.96 -34.05 17.18
C GLU A 659 -18.65 -34.95 15.97
N THR A 660 -19.00 -34.54 14.75
CA THR A 660 -18.52 -35.22 13.54
C THR A 660 -17.11 -34.75 13.21
N TYR A 661 -16.15 -35.23 14.00
CA TYR A 661 -14.79 -35.43 13.52
C TYR A 661 -14.83 -36.36 12.30
N SER A 662 -14.03 -36.08 11.27
CA SER A 662 -13.86 -36.99 10.13
C SER A 662 -13.60 -38.41 10.68
N PRO A 663 -14.50 -39.39 10.45
CA PRO A 663 -14.42 -40.70 11.08
C PRO A 663 -13.06 -41.38 10.85
N GLY A 664 -12.40 -41.08 9.73
CA GLY A 664 -11.07 -41.62 9.39
C GLY A 664 -9.91 -41.12 10.26
N ALA A 665 -9.97 -39.92 10.86
CA ALA A 665 -8.85 -39.37 11.63
C ALA A 665 -8.83 -39.89 13.08
N VAL A 666 -10.01 -39.98 13.71
CA VAL A 666 -10.15 -40.55 15.05
C VAL A 666 -10.00 -42.07 14.99
N MET A 667 -10.60 -42.74 14.00
CA MET A 667 -10.34 -44.16 13.77
C MET A 667 -8.87 -44.41 13.43
N GLY A 668 -8.23 -43.56 12.63
CA GLY A 668 -6.80 -43.68 12.32
C GLY A 668 -5.90 -43.55 13.55
N ALA A 669 -6.20 -42.61 14.45
CA ALA A 669 -5.48 -42.44 15.71
C ALA A 669 -5.72 -43.61 16.67
N ILE A 670 -6.96 -44.11 16.77
CA ILE A 670 -7.30 -45.28 17.59
C ILE A 670 -6.63 -46.54 17.04
N PHE A 671 -6.63 -46.75 15.72
CA PHE A 671 -5.94 -47.87 15.07
C PHE A 671 -4.41 -47.77 15.24
N LEU A 672 -3.83 -46.58 15.15
CA LEU A 672 -2.39 -46.37 15.36
C LEU A 672 -2.00 -46.64 16.82
N ILE A 673 -2.78 -46.13 17.77
CA ILE A 673 -2.56 -46.37 19.20
C ILE A 673 -2.77 -47.85 19.54
N ALA A 674 -3.82 -48.49 19.01
CA ALA A 674 -4.06 -49.91 19.20
C ALA A 674 -2.96 -50.78 18.57
N ALA A 675 -2.46 -50.43 17.38
CA ALA A 675 -1.34 -51.14 16.73
C ALA A 675 -0.04 -51.00 17.53
N ILE A 676 0.24 -49.80 18.04
CA ILE A 676 1.41 -49.54 18.91
C ILE A 676 1.25 -50.28 20.23
N LEU A 677 0.08 -50.24 20.88
CA LEU A 677 -0.18 -50.97 22.12
C LEU A 677 -0.06 -52.48 21.90
N THR A 678 -0.57 -52.99 20.78
CA THR A 678 -0.49 -54.41 20.44
C THR A 678 0.94 -54.83 20.12
N MET A 679 1.75 -53.98 19.44
CA MET A 679 3.18 -54.24 19.27
C MET A 679 3.94 -54.20 20.59
N VAL A 680 3.63 -53.26 21.48
CA VAL A 680 4.29 -53.12 22.79
C VAL A 680 3.90 -54.27 23.72
N ILE A 681 2.62 -54.66 23.74
CA ILE A 681 2.11 -55.79 24.53
C ILE A 681 2.62 -57.11 23.94
N SER A 682 2.65 -57.29 22.61
CA SER A 682 3.27 -58.46 21.97
C SER A 682 4.77 -58.55 22.25
N ALA A 683 5.51 -57.44 22.15
CA ALA A 683 6.94 -57.41 22.48
C ALA A 683 7.19 -57.71 23.97
N SER A 684 6.31 -57.24 24.86
CA SER A 684 6.40 -57.49 26.30
C SER A 684 6.01 -58.92 26.68
N CYS A 685 4.99 -59.50 26.01
CA CYS A 685 4.53 -60.87 26.25
C CYS A 685 5.44 -61.93 25.60
N TYR A 686 6.11 -61.62 24.49
CA TYR A 686 7.09 -62.52 23.84
C TYR A 686 8.31 -62.77 24.74
N VAL A 687 8.69 -61.78 25.57
CA VAL A 687 9.78 -61.90 26.53
C VAL A 687 9.41 -62.78 27.74
N PHE A 688 8.10 -62.98 28.02
CA PHE A 688 7.64 -63.63 29.26
C PHE A 688 6.91 -64.98 29.12
N LEU A 689 6.21 -65.29 28.01
CA LEU A 689 5.27 -66.43 27.98
C LEU A 689 5.40 -67.45 26.82
N GLY A 690 6.34 -67.25 25.88
CA GLY A 690 6.65 -68.25 24.85
C GLY A 690 5.56 -68.51 23.80
N ALA A 691 5.89 -69.33 22.80
CA ALA A 691 5.27 -69.35 21.46
C ALA A 691 3.80 -69.83 21.34
N GLN A 692 3.11 -70.16 22.43
CA GLN A 692 1.75 -70.70 22.36
C GLN A 692 0.62 -69.65 22.33
N PHE A 693 0.95 -68.36 22.35
CA PHE A 693 -0.04 -67.28 22.35
C PHE A 693 -0.46 -66.77 20.95
N LEU A 694 0.11 -67.31 19.87
CA LEU A 694 -0.15 -66.84 18.51
C LEU A 694 -1.57 -67.16 17.99
N ILE A 695 -2.20 -68.24 18.44
CA ILE A 695 -3.49 -68.70 17.90
C ILE A 695 -4.63 -67.71 18.22
N TRP A 696 -4.62 -67.10 19.40
CA TRP A 696 -5.65 -66.14 19.82
C TRP A 696 -5.53 -64.78 19.12
N GLN A 697 -4.34 -64.42 18.63
CA GLN A 697 -4.15 -63.19 17.86
C GLN A 697 -4.71 -63.31 16.44
N TRP A 698 -4.61 -64.48 15.81
CA TRP A 698 -5.15 -64.69 14.46
C TRP A 698 -6.68 -64.67 14.41
N VAL A 699 -7.36 -65.12 15.46
CA VAL A 699 -8.83 -65.06 15.55
C VAL A 699 -9.34 -63.61 15.62
N LEU A 700 -8.63 -62.74 16.36
CA LEU A 700 -8.97 -61.32 16.47
C LEU A 700 -8.69 -60.54 15.17
N VAL A 701 -7.59 -60.86 14.48
CA VAL A 701 -7.23 -60.22 13.20
C VAL A 701 -8.18 -60.67 12.08
N ALA A 702 -8.60 -61.93 12.05
CA ALA A 702 -9.56 -62.43 11.07
C ALA A 702 -10.95 -61.78 11.23
N GLY A 703 -11.39 -61.53 12.47
CA GLY A 703 -12.63 -60.81 12.75
C GLY A 703 -12.61 -59.36 12.28
N ALA A 704 -11.49 -58.66 12.45
CA ALA A 704 -11.33 -57.27 12.00
C ALA A 704 -11.25 -57.14 10.46
N GLY A 705 -10.67 -58.13 9.77
CA GLY A 705 -10.57 -58.14 8.31
C GLY A 705 -11.92 -58.24 7.59
N GLY A 706 -12.91 -58.92 8.20
CA GLY A 706 -14.25 -59.06 7.63
C GLY A 706 -15.04 -57.74 7.56
N LEU A 707 -14.84 -56.84 8.52
CA LEU A 707 -15.54 -55.55 8.58
C LEU A 707 -15.02 -54.53 7.55
N VAL A 708 -13.72 -54.56 7.27
CA VAL A 708 -13.08 -53.64 6.30
C VAL A 708 -13.49 -53.98 4.86
N LEU A 709 -13.72 -55.26 4.55
CA LEU A 709 -14.17 -55.68 3.21
C LEU A 709 -15.59 -55.20 2.86
N VAL A 710 -16.45 -55.05 3.86
CA VAL A 710 -17.82 -54.54 3.67
C VAL A 710 -17.81 -53.02 3.37
N GLU A 711 -16.93 -52.25 4.02
CA GLU A 711 -16.80 -50.81 3.77
C GLU A 711 -16.17 -50.49 2.41
N ILE A 712 -15.19 -51.27 1.96
CA ILE A 712 -14.56 -51.10 0.64
C ILE A 712 -15.57 -51.33 -0.49
N ALA A 713 -16.51 -52.27 -0.34
CA ALA A 713 -17.53 -52.55 -1.33
C ALA A 713 -18.52 -51.39 -1.52
N VAL A 714 -18.88 -50.68 -0.45
CA VAL A 714 -19.80 -49.53 -0.49
C VAL A 714 -19.11 -48.31 -1.12
N TYR A 715 -17.81 -48.11 -0.85
CA TYR A 715 -17.04 -47.00 -1.43
C TYR A 715 -16.81 -47.15 -2.94
N ILE A 716 -16.55 -48.38 -3.42
CA ILE A 716 -16.36 -48.66 -4.86
C ILE A 716 -17.67 -48.39 -5.65
N ALA A 717 -18.83 -48.67 -5.05
CA ALA A 717 -20.13 -48.40 -5.68
C ALA A 717 -20.40 -46.90 -5.91
N MET A 718 -19.96 -46.02 -4.99
CA MET A 718 -20.13 -44.56 -5.13
C MET A 718 -19.15 -43.94 -6.15
N LYS A 719 -17.95 -44.51 -6.31
CA LYS A 719 -16.93 -44.00 -7.24
C LYS A 719 -17.27 -44.26 -8.71
N LEU A 720 -17.84 -45.42 -9.02
CA LEU A 720 -18.22 -45.82 -10.39
C LEU A 720 -19.39 -45.00 -10.98
N HIS A 721 -20.19 -44.33 -10.15
CA HIS A 721 -21.27 -43.46 -10.62
C HIS A 721 -20.76 -42.08 -11.08
N ARG A 722 -19.65 -41.63 -10.49
CA ARG A 722 -19.04 -40.31 -10.75
C ARG A 722 -18.25 -40.26 -12.07
N GLU A 723 -17.67 -41.37 -12.51
CA GLU A 723 -16.88 -41.46 -13.76
C GLU A 723 -17.73 -41.47 -15.04
N LYS A 724 -19.04 -41.77 -14.97
CA LYS A 724 -19.95 -41.76 -16.14
C LYS A 724 -20.42 -40.38 -16.59
N LEU A 725 -20.30 -39.34 -15.77
CA LEU A 725 -20.76 -37.99 -16.08
C LEU A 725 -19.67 -37.09 -16.68
N LEU A 726 -18.39 -37.41 -16.45
CA LEU A 726 -17.24 -36.61 -16.90
C LEU A 726 -16.79 -36.90 -18.33
N HIS A 727 -17.38 -37.90 -19.02
CA HIS A 727 -16.89 -38.38 -20.31
C HIS A 727 -17.61 -37.78 -21.55
N LYS A 728 -18.39 -36.70 -21.39
CA LYS A 728 -19.17 -36.07 -22.48
C LYS A 728 -18.81 -34.62 -22.81
N LEU A 729 -17.71 -34.08 -22.26
CA LEU A 729 -17.41 -32.64 -22.33
C LEU A 729 -16.16 -32.19 -23.11
N ASP A 730 -15.37 -33.06 -23.76
CA ASP A 730 -14.11 -32.61 -24.40
C ASP A 730 -13.92 -33.07 -25.87
N ALA A 731 -14.85 -32.81 -26.79
CA ALA A 731 -14.60 -33.19 -28.19
C ALA A 731 -15.11 -32.25 -29.31
N GLU A 732 -15.71 -31.09 -29.04
CA GLU A 732 -16.18 -30.19 -30.13
C GLU A 732 -15.81 -28.71 -29.96
N ASP A 733 -14.78 -28.40 -29.16
CA ASP A 733 -14.20 -27.05 -29.11
C ASP A 733 -13.37 -26.69 -30.35
N GLU A 734 -12.98 -27.64 -31.21
CA GLU A 734 -12.04 -27.33 -32.30
C GLU A 734 -12.67 -26.97 -33.67
N LYS A 735 -14.00 -26.99 -33.86
CA LYS A 735 -14.56 -26.93 -35.23
C LYS A 735 -15.37 -25.70 -35.66
N LYS A 736 -15.81 -24.80 -34.78
CA LYS A 736 -16.62 -23.63 -35.21
C LYS A 736 -16.23 -22.28 -34.60
N GLN A 737 -15.02 -22.23 -34.07
CA GLN A 737 -14.20 -21.01 -34.04
C GLN A 737 -13.88 -20.47 -35.46
N PHE A 738 -14.30 -21.18 -36.51
CA PHE A 738 -14.16 -20.82 -37.93
C PHE A 738 -15.43 -20.19 -38.57
N LEU A 739 -16.51 -19.98 -37.79
CA LEU A 739 -17.69 -19.18 -38.18
C LEU A 739 -17.89 -18.05 -37.16
N SER A 740 -16.84 -17.30 -36.81
CA SER A 740 -16.48 -16.12 -37.58
C SER A 740 -17.70 -15.26 -37.92
N ASP A 741 -17.94 -14.30 -37.05
CA ASP A 741 -17.75 -12.89 -37.42
C ASP A 741 -18.78 -12.25 -38.37
N ALA A 742 -19.94 -12.86 -38.62
CA ALA A 742 -20.88 -12.34 -39.62
C ALA A 742 -22.24 -11.81 -39.12
N LYS A 743 -22.59 -11.89 -37.83
CA LYS A 743 -23.92 -11.43 -37.30
C LYS A 743 -23.81 -10.98 -35.83
N SER A 744 -23.24 -9.84 -35.45
CA SER A 744 -23.71 -8.45 -35.63
C SER A 744 -25.19 -8.20 -35.25
N ALA A 745 -25.44 -8.12 -33.94
CA ALA A 745 -26.20 -7.06 -33.25
C ALA A 745 -26.40 -7.51 -31.79
N VAL A 746 -25.63 -6.95 -30.86
CA VAL A 746 -25.99 -7.05 -29.43
C VAL A 746 -27.24 -6.18 -29.29
N THR A 747 -28.38 -6.77 -28.91
CA THR A 747 -29.57 -5.97 -28.60
C THR A 747 -29.30 -5.10 -27.36
N PRO A 748 -29.92 -3.91 -27.25
CA PRO A 748 -29.78 -3.00 -26.09
C PRO A 748 -29.87 -3.72 -24.73
N GLU A 749 -30.68 -4.78 -24.67
CA GLU A 749 -30.87 -5.62 -23.48
C GLU A 749 -29.58 -6.28 -22.96
N GLY A 750 -28.60 -6.57 -23.82
CA GLY A 750 -27.34 -7.21 -23.44
C GLY A 750 -26.34 -6.24 -22.78
N ALA A 751 -26.28 -4.99 -23.24
CA ALA A 751 -25.16 -4.08 -22.93
C ALA A 751 -25.18 -3.48 -21.50
N PHE A 752 -26.36 -3.22 -20.94
CA PHE A 752 -26.48 -2.69 -19.57
C PHE A 752 -26.03 -3.71 -18.52
N GLU A 753 -26.42 -4.97 -18.71
CA GLU A 753 -25.97 -6.06 -17.86
C GLU A 753 -24.61 -6.60 -18.24
N ASP A 754 -24.13 -6.48 -19.47
CA ASP A 754 -22.72 -6.72 -19.76
C ASP A 754 -21.87 -5.69 -19.01
N ALA A 755 -22.33 -4.45 -18.81
CA ALA A 755 -21.67 -3.50 -17.91
C ALA A 755 -21.85 -3.91 -16.43
N PHE A 756 -23.01 -4.42 -16.01
CA PHE A 756 -23.25 -4.84 -14.62
C PHE A 756 -22.50 -6.12 -14.23
N GLU A 757 -22.52 -7.15 -15.08
CA GLU A 757 -21.80 -8.43 -15.01
C GLU A 757 -20.34 -8.30 -15.40
N LYS A 758 -19.91 -7.41 -16.32
CA LYS A 758 -18.47 -7.05 -16.44
C LYS A 758 -18.00 -6.20 -15.30
N THR A 759 -18.86 -5.47 -14.58
CA THR A 759 -18.45 -4.80 -13.33
C THR A 759 -18.48 -5.78 -12.16
N GLN A 760 -19.38 -6.77 -12.11
CA GLN A 760 -19.34 -7.87 -11.13
C GLN A 760 -18.17 -8.82 -11.40
N SER A 761 -17.92 -9.11 -12.68
CA SER A 761 -16.78 -9.88 -13.16
C SER A 761 -15.51 -9.06 -13.06
N ALA A 762 -15.50 -7.75 -13.27
CA ALA A 762 -14.38 -6.90 -12.89
C ALA A 762 -14.25 -6.88 -11.37
N VAL A 763 -15.29 -6.80 -10.56
CA VAL A 763 -15.13 -6.95 -9.09
C VAL A 763 -14.68 -8.38 -8.70
N GLN A 764 -14.85 -9.38 -9.56
CA GLN A 764 -14.31 -10.76 -9.41
C GLN A 764 -12.95 -11.01 -10.12
N THR A 765 -12.53 -10.20 -11.10
CA THR A 765 -11.33 -10.35 -11.96
C THR A 765 -10.37 -9.16 -11.88
N SER A 766 -10.87 -7.96 -11.63
CA SER A 766 -10.15 -6.95 -10.86
C SER A 766 -9.95 -7.52 -9.47
N GLU A 767 -8.72 -7.95 -9.25
CA GLU A 767 -8.19 -8.02 -7.90
C GLU A 767 -8.53 -6.71 -7.19
N PRO A 768 -8.98 -6.80 -5.92
CA PRO A 768 -9.71 -5.74 -5.26
C PRO A 768 -8.92 -4.44 -5.37
N VAL A 769 -9.54 -3.43 -6.00
CA VAL A 769 -9.00 -2.08 -6.18
C VAL A 769 -8.40 -1.56 -4.87
N ARG A 770 -7.07 -1.60 -4.75
CA ARG A 770 -6.31 -1.21 -3.56
C ARG A 770 -6.00 0.28 -3.60
N GLU A 771 -7.04 1.05 -3.35
CA GLU A 771 -6.98 2.49 -3.13
C GLU A 771 -7.12 2.82 -1.63
N GLY A 772 -6.32 3.78 -1.14
CA GLY A 772 -6.04 4.01 0.28
C GLY A 772 -7.25 4.10 1.23
N LEU A 773 -7.36 3.08 2.11
CA LEU A 773 -7.93 3.01 3.46
C LEU A 773 -9.26 3.73 3.74
N HIS A 774 -10.32 2.99 4.11
CA HIS A 774 -11.19 3.32 5.27
C HIS A 774 -12.00 2.08 5.74
N TYR A 775 -11.76 1.66 6.99
CA TYR A 775 -12.65 0.89 7.88
C TYR A 775 -13.59 -0.18 7.28
N TYR A 776 -13.11 -1.28 6.69
CA TYR A 776 -13.95 -2.50 6.75
C TYR A 776 -13.96 -2.99 8.20
N GLU A 777 -14.86 -2.46 9.03
CA GLU A 777 -15.17 -3.05 10.33
C GLU A 777 -15.74 -4.43 10.06
N LYS A 778 -14.97 -5.48 10.38
CA LYS A 778 -15.35 -6.90 10.22
C LYS A 778 -16.64 -7.31 10.97
N GLY A 779 -17.35 -6.36 11.58
CA GLY A 779 -18.64 -6.52 12.24
C GLY A 779 -19.75 -5.58 11.75
N PHE A 780 -19.56 -4.87 10.63
CA PHE A 780 -20.62 -4.03 10.04
C PHE A 780 -21.58 -4.92 9.23
N THR A 781 -22.74 -5.23 9.82
CA THR A 781 -23.78 -6.10 9.24
C THR A 781 -24.95 -5.29 8.70
N PHE A 782 -25.81 -5.90 7.87
CA PHE A 782 -27.07 -5.27 7.42
C PHE A 782 -27.97 -4.87 8.60
N SER A 783 -27.98 -5.69 9.66
CA SER A 783 -28.65 -5.36 10.92
C SER A 783 -28.04 -4.14 11.65
N LEU A 784 -26.71 -3.97 11.61
CA LEU A 784 -26.07 -2.78 12.16
C LEU A 784 -26.35 -1.53 11.31
N LEU A 785 -26.31 -1.68 9.98
CA LEU A 785 -26.64 -0.61 9.03
C LEU A 785 -28.09 -0.13 9.22
N SER A 786 -29.05 -1.05 9.31
CA SER A 786 -30.46 -0.71 9.52
C SER A 786 -30.68 -0.02 10.88
N GLY A 787 -30.01 -0.49 11.94
CA GLY A 787 -30.04 0.16 13.26
C GLY A 787 -29.43 1.57 13.27
N GLN A 788 -28.33 1.77 12.55
CA GLN A 788 -27.70 3.09 12.40
C GLN A 788 -28.54 4.04 11.57
N LEU A 789 -29.07 3.59 10.41
CA LEU A 789 -29.95 4.38 9.56
C LEU A 789 -31.22 4.77 10.31
N LYS A 790 -31.81 3.86 11.11
CA LYS A 790 -32.98 4.18 11.95
C LYS A 790 -32.68 5.32 12.93
N THR A 791 -31.54 5.24 13.62
CA THR A 791 -31.10 6.27 14.56
C THR A 791 -30.85 7.58 13.85
N PHE A 792 -30.09 7.55 12.75
CA PHE A 792 -29.73 8.71 11.95
C PHE A 792 -30.96 9.40 11.34
N PHE A 793 -31.91 8.65 10.79
CA PHE A 793 -33.16 9.18 10.25
C PHE A 793 -33.96 9.88 11.34
N SER A 794 -34.07 9.27 12.54
CA SER A 794 -34.80 9.87 13.66
C SER A 794 -34.20 11.19 14.14
N GLU A 795 -32.86 11.30 14.17
CA GLU A 795 -32.15 12.54 14.49
C GLU A 795 -32.37 13.64 13.44
N ARG A 796 -32.79 13.32 12.22
CA ARG A 796 -33.10 14.29 11.15
C ARG A 796 -34.60 14.47 10.93
N GLY A 797 -35.42 13.97 11.86
CA GLY A 797 -36.87 14.14 11.87
C GLY A 797 -37.65 13.19 10.94
N LEU A 798 -37.01 12.13 10.45
CA LEU A 798 -37.65 11.04 9.70
C LEU A 798 -37.76 9.79 10.59
N LEU A 799 -38.98 9.35 10.86
CA LEU A 799 -39.25 8.10 11.57
C LEU A 799 -39.68 7.04 10.58
N ALA A 800 -39.04 5.87 10.61
CA ALA A 800 -39.46 4.70 9.85
C ALA A 800 -39.58 3.47 10.74
N GLU A 801 -40.54 2.62 10.42
CA GLU A 801 -40.61 1.27 10.94
C GLU A 801 -39.46 0.42 10.37
N ASN A 802 -39.12 -0.66 11.06
CA ASN A 802 -38.00 -1.52 10.66
C ASN A 802 -38.19 -2.07 9.24
N ASN A 803 -39.40 -2.46 8.89
CA ASN A 803 -39.71 -3.04 7.59
C ASN A 803 -39.43 -2.05 6.44
N VAL A 804 -39.77 -0.75 6.62
CA VAL A 804 -39.50 0.30 5.62
C VAL A 804 -37.99 0.51 5.41
N LEU A 805 -37.17 0.37 6.45
CA LEU A 805 -35.72 0.46 6.35
C LEU A 805 -35.11 -0.80 5.71
N PHE A 806 -35.68 -1.97 5.98
CA PHE A 806 -35.26 -3.22 5.33
C PHE A 806 -35.56 -3.17 3.83
N ASP A 807 -36.74 -2.69 3.45
CA ASP A 807 -37.14 -2.47 2.06
C ASP A 807 -36.20 -1.47 1.36
N LEU A 808 -35.83 -0.38 2.02
CA LEU A 808 -34.91 0.62 1.46
C LEU A 808 -33.52 0.03 1.18
N ILE A 809 -32.97 -0.72 2.14
CA ILE A 809 -31.65 -1.32 1.98
C ILE A 809 -31.69 -2.41 0.90
N GLY A 810 -32.74 -3.25 0.89
CA GLY A 810 -32.99 -4.23 -0.15
C GLY A 810 -33.05 -3.58 -1.54
N ALA A 811 -33.81 -2.49 -1.68
CA ALA A 811 -33.96 -1.79 -2.94
C ALA A 811 -32.64 -1.18 -3.44
N LEU A 812 -31.86 -0.54 -2.56
CA LEU A 812 -30.53 0.02 -2.91
C LEU A 812 -29.51 -1.05 -3.31
N THR A 813 -29.61 -2.27 -2.75
CA THR A 813 -28.76 -3.41 -3.15
C THR A 813 -29.20 -4.08 -4.45
N CYS A 814 -30.47 -3.92 -4.82
CA CYS A 814 -31.05 -4.59 -5.99
C CYS A 814 -30.98 -3.73 -7.26
N SER A 815 -31.21 -2.42 -7.15
CA SER A 815 -31.20 -1.49 -8.29
C SER A 815 -30.57 -0.13 -7.96
N ARG A 816 -30.05 0.53 -9.00
CA ARG A 816 -29.56 1.92 -8.96
C ARG A 816 -30.62 2.96 -9.33
N LEU A 817 -31.76 2.51 -9.88
CA LEU A 817 -32.90 3.34 -10.23
C LEU A 817 -34.09 2.93 -9.37
N LEU A 818 -34.46 3.83 -8.45
CA LEU A 818 -35.60 3.63 -7.55
C LEU A 818 -36.77 4.48 -8.02
N LEU A 819 -37.91 3.84 -8.27
CA LEU A 819 -39.15 4.52 -8.62
C LEU A 819 -40.00 4.73 -7.38
N VAL A 820 -40.42 5.97 -7.16
CA VAL A 820 -41.26 6.36 -6.04
C VAL A 820 -42.58 6.92 -6.58
N PRO A 821 -43.74 6.60 -5.98
CA PRO A 821 -44.99 7.23 -6.37
C PRO A 821 -44.94 8.75 -6.17
N GLY A 822 -45.40 9.51 -7.16
CA GLY A 822 -45.41 10.97 -7.17
C GLY A 822 -45.96 11.63 -5.90
N LYS A 823 -46.98 11.03 -5.28
CA LYS A 823 -47.56 11.50 -4.00
C LYS A 823 -46.57 11.50 -2.81
N TYR A 824 -45.48 10.76 -2.90
CA TYR A 824 -44.42 10.70 -1.88
C TYR A 824 -43.18 11.54 -2.24
N THR A 825 -43.28 12.45 -3.20
CA THR A 825 -42.14 13.25 -3.68
C THR A 825 -41.43 14.02 -2.55
N GLU A 826 -42.17 14.59 -1.59
CA GLU A 826 -41.57 15.34 -0.47
C GLU A 826 -40.87 14.42 0.55
N GLN A 827 -41.43 13.24 0.80
CA GLN A 827 -40.80 12.19 1.62
C GLN A 827 -39.53 11.67 0.93
N MET A 828 -39.57 11.46 -0.39
CA MET A 828 -38.42 11.07 -1.21
C MET A 828 -37.28 12.08 -1.11
N TYR A 829 -37.55 13.38 -1.29
CA TYR A 829 -36.50 14.40 -1.18
C TYR A 829 -35.90 14.46 0.22
N SER A 830 -36.74 14.34 1.25
CA SER A 830 -36.29 14.30 2.63
C SER A 830 -35.38 13.08 2.88
N MET A 831 -35.79 11.91 2.39
CA MET A 831 -35.00 10.67 2.46
C MET A 831 -33.66 10.81 1.73
N CYS A 832 -33.65 11.30 0.48
CA CYS A 832 -32.43 11.43 -0.31
C CYS A 832 -31.45 12.43 0.31
N ARG A 833 -31.94 13.51 0.92
CA ARG A 833 -31.10 14.46 1.66
C ARG A 833 -30.44 13.78 2.87
N VAL A 834 -31.21 13.05 3.67
CA VAL A 834 -30.69 12.35 4.85
C VAL A 834 -29.71 11.24 4.45
N LEU A 835 -29.97 10.53 3.35
CA LEU A 835 -29.02 9.55 2.80
C LEU A 835 -27.74 10.21 2.30
N ALA A 836 -27.82 11.34 1.60
CA ALA A 836 -26.64 12.07 1.16
C ALA A 836 -25.78 12.54 2.35
N GLU A 837 -26.42 13.05 3.40
CA GLU A 837 -25.74 13.38 4.66
C GLU A 837 -25.11 12.15 5.33
N TYR A 838 -25.81 11.00 5.33
CA TYR A 838 -25.30 9.74 5.89
C TYR A 838 -24.07 9.23 5.13
N PHE A 839 -24.05 9.36 3.80
CA PHE A 839 -22.91 8.97 2.96
C PHE A 839 -21.82 10.05 2.88
N GLY A 840 -22.06 11.25 3.43
CA GLY A 840 -21.12 12.36 3.38
C GLY A 840 -21.00 13.01 2.00
N CYS A 841 -22.06 12.98 1.19
CA CYS A 841 -22.12 13.63 -0.11
C CYS A 841 -23.17 14.76 -0.16
N ALA A 842 -23.09 15.60 -1.19
CA ALA A 842 -24.09 16.65 -1.39
C ALA A 842 -25.43 16.04 -1.82
N SER A 843 -26.55 16.66 -1.41
CA SER A 843 -27.88 16.27 -1.90
C SER A 843 -28.18 16.94 -3.24
N TYR A 844 -28.59 16.17 -4.24
CA TYR A 844 -28.96 16.69 -5.57
C TYR A 844 -30.46 16.53 -5.77
N ARG A 845 -31.13 17.62 -6.15
CA ARG A 845 -32.58 17.64 -6.41
C ARG A 845 -32.85 18.25 -7.78
N ASP A 846 -33.61 17.57 -8.60
CA ASP A 846 -34.13 18.09 -9.86
C ASP A 846 -35.65 18.00 -9.92
N ASN A 847 -36.28 18.94 -10.63
CA ASN A 847 -37.72 18.96 -10.88
C ASN A 847 -37.93 18.81 -12.40
N ALA A 848 -38.37 17.64 -12.85
CA ALA A 848 -38.52 17.33 -14.27
C ALA A 848 -39.56 18.22 -14.98
N ALA A 849 -40.51 18.81 -14.25
CA ALA A 849 -41.56 19.69 -14.77
C ALA A 849 -41.08 20.98 -15.48
N GLY A 850 -39.77 21.32 -15.39
CA GLY A 850 -39.17 22.47 -16.08
C GLY A 850 -38.37 22.12 -17.36
N VAL A 851 -38.23 20.84 -17.71
CA VAL A 851 -37.35 20.36 -18.78
C VAL A 851 -38.16 20.16 -20.07
N ALA A 852 -38.37 21.22 -20.84
CA ALA A 852 -39.26 21.19 -22.01
C ALA A 852 -38.72 20.45 -23.25
N GLN A 853 -37.48 19.92 -23.24
CA GLN A 853 -36.89 19.17 -24.37
C GLN A 853 -35.85 18.14 -23.86
N ALA A 854 -35.78 16.97 -24.50
CA ALA A 854 -34.91 15.83 -24.12
C ALA A 854 -33.41 16.18 -23.97
N GLY A 855 -32.91 17.23 -24.61
CA GLY A 855 -31.52 17.73 -24.44
C GLY A 855 -31.28 18.58 -23.18
N GLY A 856 -32.33 18.91 -22.43
CA GLY A 856 -32.28 19.81 -21.27
C GLY A 856 -31.88 19.16 -19.95
N LEU A 857 -31.81 17.82 -19.93
CA LEU A 857 -31.60 17.01 -18.74
C LEU A 857 -30.23 17.19 -18.07
N PHE A 858 -29.23 17.59 -18.86
CA PHE A 858 -27.90 17.94 -18.37
C PHE A 858 -27.62 19.45 -18.43
N VAL A 859 -28.45 20.23 -19.14
CA VAL A 859 -28.25 21.67 -19.32
C VAL A 859 -29.56 22.43 -19.54
N VAL A 860 -29.84 23.44 -18.71
CA VAL A 860 -30.91 24.42 -18.97
C VAL A 860 -30.27 25.73 -19.45
N ARG A 861 -30.74 26.27 -20.57
CA ARG A 861 -30.29 27.56 -21.10
C ARG A 861 -31.20 28.66 -20.55
N ASP A 862 -30.66 29.58 -19.75
CA ASP A 862 -31.35 30.82 -19.36
C ASP A 862 -30.79 32.04 -20.13
N ARG A 863 -31.34 33.23 -19.85
CA ARG A 863 -30.97 34.50 -20.52
C ARG A 863 -29.49 34.90 -20.35
N ASN A 864 -28.75 34.28 -19.45
CA ASN A 864 -27.33 34.52 -19.11
C ASN A 864 -26.40 33.35 -19.50
N GLY A 865 -26.89 32.27 -20.12
CA GLY A 865 -26.07 31.15 -20.60
C GLY A 865 -26.56 29.76 -20.19
N MET A 866 -25.76 28.74 -20.52
CA MET A 866 -25.99 27.32 -20.18
C MET A 866 -25.68 27.10 -18.68
N ARG A 867 -26.65 26.68 -17.86
CA ARG A 867 -26.41 26.21 -16.48
C ARG A 867 -26.55 24.69 -16.38
N SER A 868 -25.66 24.07 -15.59
CA SER A 868 -25.71 22.64 -15.25
C SER A 868 -26.99 22.31 -14.48
N THR A 869 -27.67 21.24 -14.86
CA THR A 869 -28.73 20.63 -14.03
C THR A 869 -28.11 19.93 -12.82
N ASN A 870 -28.89 19.74 -11.74
CA ASN A 870 -28.37 19.13 -10.51
C ASN A 870 -28.00 17.65 -10.70
N LEU A 871 -28.63 16.96 -11.65
CA LEU A 871 -28.26 15.60 -12.04
C LEU A 871 -26.89 15.55 -12.73
N ARG A 872 -26.56 16.53 -13.57
CA ARG A 872 -25.21 16.65 -14.16
C ARG A 872 -24.14 16.82 -13.09
N ALA A 873 -24.40 17.68 -12.10
CA ALA A 873 -23.48 17.88 -10.99
C ALA A 873 -23.29 16.60 -10.17
N ALA A 874 -24.36 15.82 -9.94
CA ALA A 874 -24.27 14.52 -9.30
C ALA A 874 -23.39 13.54 -10.08
N VAL A 875 -23.57 13.47 -11.40
CA VAL A 875 -22.75 12.65 -12.31
C VAL A 875 -21.29 13.09 -12.29
N GLU A 876 -21.01 14.37 -12.46
CA GLU A 876 -19.64 14.90 -12.47
C GLU A 876 -18.91 14.68 -11.14
N GLN A 877 -19.60 14.87 -10.01
CA GLN A 877 -19.01 14.64 -8.69
C GLN A 877 -18.82 13.15 -8.39
N ALA A 878 -19.79 12.30 -8.73
CA ALA A 878 -19.66 10.86 -8.57
C ALA A 878 -18.53 10.29 -9.46
N SER A 879 -18.33 10.82 -10.67
CA SER A 879 -17.22 10.46 -11.55
C SER A 879 -15.86 10.84 -10.99
N ARG A 880 -15.77 11.96 -10.25
CA ARG A 880 -14.52 12.45 -9.64
C ARG A 880 -14.17 11.74 -8.34
N ASN A 881 -15.14 11.11 -7.69
CA ASN A 881 -14.96 10.43 -6.41
C ASN A 881 -15.74 9.11 -6.37
N THR A 882 -15.13 8.05 -6.88
CA THR A 882 -15.72 6.71 -7.03
C THR A 882 -15.95 5.98 -5.71
N ARG A 883 -15.40 6.48 -4.59
CA ARG A 883 -15.43 5.80 -3.28
C ARG A 883 -16.66 6.11 -2.43
N VAL A 884 -17.37 7.20 -2.74
CA VAL A 884 -18.51 7.68 -1.96
C VAL A 884 -19.80 7.36 -2.69
N PRO A 885 -20.85 6.81 -2.02
CA PRO A 885 -22.18 6.69 -2.60
C PRO A 885 -22.81 8.07 -2.81
N TYR A 886 -23.34 8.33 -4.01
CA TYR A 886 -24.08 9.55 -4.34
C TYR A 886 -25.55 9.22 -4.57
N VAL A 887 -26.45 10.10 -4.13
CA VAL A 887 -27.90 9.95 -4.33
C VAL A 887 -28.46 11.21 -4.98
N ALA A 888 -29.14 11.05 -6.11
CA ALA A 888 -29.82 12.13 -6.81
C ALA A 888 -31.33 11.89 -6.85
N ALA A 889 -32.11 12.92 -6.54
CA ALA A 889 -33.56 12.86 -6.53
C ALA A 889 -34.15 13.64 -7.71
N VAL A 890 -35.00 12.99 -8.50
CA VAL A 890 -35.68 13.58 -9.66
C VAL A 890 -37.18 13.50 -9.43
N GLY A 891 -37.85 14.63 -9.28
CA GLY A 891 -39.28 14.66 -9.00
C GLY A 891 -40.13 14.99 -10.21
N HIS A 892 -41.41 14.63 -10.12
CA HIS A 892 -42.48 15.03 -11.04
C HIS A 892 -42.29 14.59 -12.49
N ILE A 893 -41.89 13.33 -12.70
CA ILE A 893 -41.70 12.75 -14.03
C ILE A 893 -43.07 12.31 -14.58
N CYS A 894 -43.55 12.92 -15.67
CA CYS A 894 -44.88 12.65 -16.21
C CYS A 894 -44.93 12.29 -17.70
N GLY A 895 -45.81 11.33 -18.05
CA GLY A 895 -46.16 10.97 -19.43
C GLY A 895 -44.97 10.53 -20.29
N GLN A 896 -44.97 10.94 -21.57
CA GLN A 896 -43.96 10.59 -22.58
C GLN A 896 -42.52 10.99 -22.17
N TYR A 897 -42.38 11.99 -21.29
CA TYR A 897 -41.08 12.42 -20.76
C TYR A 897 -40.45 11.40 -19.79
N ALA A 898 -41.24 10.53 -19.16
CA ALA A 898 -40.70 9.44 -18.34
C ALA A 898 -39.88 8.46 -19.20
N GLN A 899 -40.40 8.10 -20.37
CA GLN A 899 -39.71 7.23 -21.33
C GLN A 899 -38.44 7.89 -21.87
N GLU A 900 -38.50 9.17 -22.25
CA GLU A 900 -37.35 9.87 -22.83
C GLU A 900 -36.26 10.11 -21.77
N LEU A 901 -36.63 10.54 -20.56
CA LEU A 901 -35.70 10.72 -19.44
C LEU A 901 -34.99 9.42 -19.09
N LEU A 902 -35.77 8.37 -18.84
CA LEU A 902 -35.25 7.11 -18.36
C LEU A 902 -34.56 6.33 -19.49
N GLY A 903 -35.03 6.47 -20.74
CA GLY A 903 -34.36 5.96 -21.94
C GLY A 903 -33.04 6.67 -22.24
N THR A 904 -32.94 7.99 -22.01
CA THR A 904 -31.69 8.75 -22.14
C THR A 904 -30.68 8.38 -21.04
N LEU A 905 -31.17 8.15 -19.81
CA LEU A 905 -30.34 7.62 -18.73
C LEU A 905 -29.85 6.20 -19.03
N ALA A 906 -30.70 5.36 -19.62
CA ALA A 906 -30.32 4.02 -20.09
C ALA A 906 -29.28 4.07 -21.24
N TRP A 907 -29.43 4.97 -22.21
CA TRP A 907 -28.47 5.17 -23.31
C TRP A 907 -27.07 5.61 -22.83
N GLY A 908 -27.01 6.47 -21.81
CA GLY A 908 -25.74 6.88 -21.18
C GLY A 908 -24.99 5.73 -20.48
N LEU A 909 -25.65 4.61 -20.21
CA LEU A 909 -25.07 3.42 -19.60
C LEU A 909 -24.52 2.41 -20.64
N GLU A 910 -24.91 2.50 -21.91
CA GLU A 910 -24.50 1.57 -22.99
C GLU A 910 -23.11 1.86 -23.60
N GLN A 911 -22.59 3.08 -23.47
CA GLN A 911 -21.41 3.58 -24.21
C GLN A 911 -20.04 3.01 -23.78
N HIS A 912 -20.00 2.02 -22.88
CA HIS A 912 -18.77 1.33 -22.44
C HIS A 912 -18.57 -0.06 -23.08
N GLY A 913 -19.13 -0.30 -24.27
CA GLY A 913 -18.88 -1.55 -25.00
C GLY A 913 -19.37 -1.59 -26.45
N GLY A 914 -18.68 -0.89 -27.36
CA GLY A 914 -18.68 -1.24 -28.80
C GLY A 914 -19.60 -0.44 -29.75
N ASN A 915 -18.95 0.42 -30.54
CA ASN A 915 -19.34 1.05 -31.81
C ASN A 915 -20.51 2.08 -31.86
N PRO A 916 -20.22 3.37 -32.15
CA PRO A 916 -21.23 4.42 -32.29
C PRO A 916 -21.80 4.45 -33.72
N ALA A 917 -22.92 3.77 -33.94
CA ALA A 917 -23.66 3.89 -35.20
C ALA A 917 -25.15 3.73 -34.97
N HIS A 918 -25.77 4.75 -34.34
CA HIS A 918 -27.14 5.21 -34.61
C HIS A 918 -27.52 6.31 -33.61
N PHE A 919 -27.18 7.57 -33.91
CA PHE A 919 -27.97 8.77 -33.60
C PHE A 919 -27.32 9.99 -34.30
N GLU A 920 -27.17 9.90 -35.63
CA GLU A 920 -26.53 10.94 -36.44
C GLU A 920 -27.51 12.07 -36.85
N ALA A 921 -28.62 12.25 -36.13
CA ALA A 921 -29.64 13.25 -36.52
C ALA A 921 -29.70 14.50 -35.64
N TYR A 922 -28.97 14.58 -34.51
CA TYR A 922 -28.96 15.79 -33.67
C TYR A 922 -27.60 16.01 -33.01
N ALA A 923 -26.57 16.24 -33.84
CA ALA A 923 -25.25 16.67 -33.40
C ALA A 923 -24.98 18.10 -33.87
N ASP A 924 -24.81 19.02 -32.92
CA ASP A 924 -23.89 20.16 -33.06
C ASP A 924 -23.49 20.80 -31.71
N GLY A 925 -23.63 20.10 -30.57
CA GLY A 925 -23.27 20.69 -29.26
C GLY A 925 -22.97 19.75 -28.10
N LEU A 926 -22.95 18.43 -28.29
CA LEU A 926 -22.72 17.43 -27.24
C LEU A 926 -21.60 16.46 -27.66
N SER A 927 -20.38 16.95 -27.73
CA SER A 927 -19.19 16.13 -28.04
C SER A 927 -18.56 15.45 -26.83
N ALA A 928 -19.23 15.44 -25.67
CA ALA A 928 -18.80 14.70 -24.48
C ALA A 928 -19.97 13.88 -23.94
N VAL A 929 -20.00 12.61 -24.30
CA VAL A 929 -20.95 11.63 -23.77
C VAL A 929 -20.49 11.27 -22.36
N HIS A 930 -21.25 11.66 -21.33
CA HIS A 930 -20.94 11.33 -19.93
C HIS A 930 -21.63 10.01 -19.55
N SER A 931 -20.86 8.98 -19.20
CA SER A 931 -21.39 7.73 -18.63
C SER A 931 -21.77 7.91 -17.15
N LEU A 932 -22.88 7.31 -16.70
CA LEU A 932 -23.29 7.37 -15.30
C LEU A 932 -22.32 6.57 -14.39
N PRO A 933 -21.80 7.17 -13.31
CA PRO A 933 -20.88 6.49 -12.40
C PRO A 933 -21.53 5.34 -11.62
N PRO A 934 -20.78 4.25 -11.33
CA PRO A 934 -21.33 3.08 -10.65
C PRO A 934 -21.70 3.33 -9.17
N ASN A 935 -21.22 4.42 -8.59
CA ASN A 935 -21.47 4.86 -7.22
C ASN A 935 -22.61 5.88 -7.10
N LEU A 936 -23.47 6.04 -8.12
CA LEU A 936 -24.62 6.95 -8.14
C LEU A 936 -25.96 6.19 -8.15
N TRP A 937 -26.85 6.53 -7.22
CA TRP A 937 -28.26 6.08 -7.19
C TRP A 937 -29.18 7.23 -7.58
N ILE A 938 -30.16 6.93 -8.42
CA ILE A 938 -31.17 7.88 -8.87
C ILE A 938 -32.52 7.45 -8.31
N VAL A 939 -33.17 8.36 -7.59
CA VAL A 939 -34.52 8.16 -7.04
C VAL A 939 -35.46 9.07 -7.80
N ALA A 940 -36.43 8.48 -8.48
CA ALA A 940 -37.29 9.14 -9.45
C ALA A 940 -38.75 9.08 -8.98
N ALA A 941 -39.37 10.23 -8.73
CA ALA A 941 -40.80 10.31 -8.46
C ALA A 941 -41.58 10.43 -9.76
N VAL A 942 -42.50 9.48 -9.96
CA VAL A 942 -43.30 9.38 -11.19
C VAL A 942 -44.71 9.90 -10.91
N ASP A 943 -45.10 10.94 -11.64
CA ASP A 943 -46.43 11.56 -11.64
C ASP A 943 -47.19 11.09 -12.89
N GLY A 944 -48.17 10.20 -12.73
CA GLY A 944 -49.01 9.71 -13.83
C GLY A 944 -48.84 8.22 -14.14
N ASP A 945 -49.27 7.82 -15.35
CA ASP A 945 -49.51 6.41 -15.69
C ASP A 945 -48.21 5.62 -15.92
N ILE A 946 -47.96 4.64 -15.03
CA ILE A 946 -46.82 3.69 -15.08
C ILE A 946 -46.81 2.90 -16.39
N ASP A 947 -47.96 2.73 -17.04
CA ASP A 947 -48.12 2.02 -18.32
C ASP A 947 -47.33 2.66 -19.47
N SER A 948 -46.92 3.92 -19.30
CA SER A 948 -46.00 4.58 -20.20
C SER A 948 -44.54 4.24 -19.94
N LEU A 949 -44.16 3.38 -19.00
CA LEU A 949 -42.77 2.93 -18.87
C LEU A 949 -42.51 1.76 -19.83
N SER A 950 -41.36 1.76 -20.51
CA SER A 950 -41.01 0.63 -21.39
C SER A 950 -40.81 -0.65 -20.57
N GLU A 951 -41.11 -1.80 -21.16
CA GLU A 951 -40.83 -3.14 -20.60
C GLU A 951 -39.35 -3.29 -20.19
N THR A 952 -38.46 -2.57 -20.85
CA THR A 952 -37.03 -2.50 -20.51
C THR A 952 -36.74 -1.76 -19.20
N LEU A 953 -37.52 -0.73 -18.85
CA LEU A 953 -37.32 0.06 -17.64
C LEU A 953 -37.87 -0.64 -16.39
N THR A 954 -38.96 -1.39 -16.56
CA THR A 954 -39.56 -2.20 -15.49
C THR A 954 -38.65 -3.36 -15.09
N GLU A 955 -37.86 -3.88 -16.03
CA GLU A 955 -36.81 -4.85 -15.75
C GLU A 955 -35.60 -4.26 -15.02
N ILE A 956 -35.31 -2.96 -15.15
CA ILE A 956 -34.09 -2.30 -14.59
C ILE A 956 -34.38 -1.62 -13.24
N ALA A 957 -35.54 -1.00 -13.07
CA ALA A 957 -35.88 -0.26 -11.87
C ALA A 957 -36.36 -1.16 -10.71
N THR A 958 -36.48 -0.59 -9.52
CA THR A 958 -37.18 -1.19 -8.38
C THR A 958 -38.14 -0.16 -7.80
N VAL A 959 -39.38 -0.57 -7.52
CA VAL A 959 -40.37 0.34 -6.94
C VAL A 959 -40.21 0.34 -5.44
N PHE A 960 -40.05 1.53 -4.85
CA PHE A 960 -39.89 1.73 -3.42
C PHE A 960 -40.95 2.68 -2.88
N ILE A 961 -41.55 2.33 -1.74
CA ILE A 961 -42.55 3.16 -1.06
C ILE A 961 -41.95 3.76 0.21
N PRO A 962 -41.59 5.05 0.20
CA PRO A 962 -41.02 5.72 1.37
C PRO A 962 -42.11 6.14 2.37
N ASP A 963 -42.52 5.23 3.25
CA ASP A 963 -43.51 5.50 4.31
C ASP A 963 -42.86 6.04 5.60
N PHE A 964 -42.16 7.18 5.48
CA PHE A 964 -41.51 7.85 6.61
C PHE A 964 -42.46 8.84 7.28
N LEU A 965 -42.65 8.72 8.60
CA LEU A 965 -43.38 9.68 9.43
C LEU A 965 -42.48 10.85 9.84
N ARG A 966 -43.05 12.05 9.99
CA ARG A 966 -42.32 13.19 10.57
C ARG A 966 -42.34 13.12 12.10
N GLY A 967 -41.17 13.08 12.71
CA GLY A 967 -40.99 13.02 14.16
C GLY A 967 -40.24 14.22 14.75
N PRO A 968 -40.24 14.41 16.08
CA PRO A 968 -39.44 15.42 16.74
C PRO A 968 -37.94 15.14 16.53
N VAL A 969 -37.18 16.18 16.19
CA VAL A 969 -35.72 16.10 15.97
C VAL A 969 -35.03 15.89 17.32
N SER A 970 -34.29 14.80 17.47
CA SER A 970 -33.45 14.54 18.66
C SER A 970 -32.30 15.54 18.73
N SER A 971 -31.99 16.05 19.93
CA SER A 971 -30.92 17.03 20.16
C SER A 971 -29.52 16.41 20.35
N GLU A 972 -29.43 15.10 20.51
CA GLU A 972 -28.16 14.38 20.60
C GLU A 972 -27.69 13.95 19.21
N THR A 973 -26.48 14.36 18.82
CA THR A 973 -25.84 13.97 17.56
C THR A 973 -24.98 12.74 17.80
N SER A 974 -25.39 11.58 17.24
CA SER A 974 -24.53 10.40 17.24
C SER A 974 -23.49 10.45 16.12
N LEU A 975 -22.29 9.94 16.40
CA LEU A 975 -21.22 9.76 15.42
C LEU A 975 -21.53 8.54 14.55
N CYS A 976 -22.36 8.71 13.51
CA CYS A 976 -22.48 7.71 12.44
C CYS A 976 -21.27 7.81 11.50
N LYS A 977 -20.57 6.70 11.30
CA LYS A 977 -19.49 6.62 10.30
C LYS A 977 -20.12 6.42 8.91
N PRO A 978 -19.79 7.24 7.91
CA PRO A 978 -20.31 7.07 6.56
C PRO A 978 -19.78 5.77 5.93
N LEU A 979 -20.65 5.11 5.16
CA LEU A 979 -20.32 3.88 4.44
C LEU A 979 -19.75 4.20 3.06
N SER A 980 -18.61 3.60 2.69
CA SER A 980 -18.07 3.72 1.33
C SER A 980 -18.79 2.82 0.33
N TYR A 981 -18.72 3.18 -0.95
CA TYR A 981 -19.30 2.43 -2.06
C TYR A 981 -18.82 0.96 -2.07
N PHE A 982 -17.53 0.73 -1.89
CA PHE A 982 -16.95 -0.61 -1.87
C PHE A 982 -17.38 -1.47 -0.67
N GLN A 983 -17.69 -0.85 0.48
CA GLN A 983 -18.25 -1.59 1.62
C GLN A 983 -19.68 -2.03 1.33
N PHE A 984 -20.49 -1.15 0.73
CA PHE A 984 -21.85 -1.46 0.33
C PHE A 984 -21.89 -2.60 -0.71
N GLU A 985 -21.00 -2.58 -1.71
CA GLU A 985 -20.92 -3.65 -2.73
C GLU A 985 -20.42 -4.98 -2.15
N ASN A 986 -19.42 -4.95 -1.24
CA ASN A 986 -18.97 -6.16 -0.55
C ASN A 986 -20.06 -6.78 0.32
N MET A 987 -20.86 -5.94 1.01
CA MET A 987 -22.01 -6.40 1.78
C MET A 987 -23.04 -7.10 0.90
N ARG A 988 -23.38 -6.52 -0.24
CA ARG A 988 -24.27 -7.13 -1.24
C ARG A 988 -23.78 -8.51 -1.70
N ARG A 989 -22.47 -8.66 -1.95
CA ARG A 989 -21.87 -9.96 -2.33
C ARG A 989 -22.06 -11.03 -1.25
N LEU A 990 -21.81 -10.66 0.00
CA LEU A 990 -21.85 -11.60 1.14
C LEU A 990 -23.27 -12.05 1.50
N VAL A 991 -24.29 -11.28 1.15
CA VAL A 991 -25.69 -11.57 1.50
C VAL A 991 -26.19 -12.87 0.91
N ARG A 992 -25.97 -13.12 -0.39
CA ARG A 992 -26.42 -14.37 -1.03
C ARG A 992 -25.66 -15.60 -0.52
N GLU A 993 -24.37 -15.43 -0.21
CA GLU A 993 -23.51 -16.51 0.30
C GLU A 993 -23.83 -16.88 1.76
N GLN A 994 -24.26 -15.91 2.58
CA GLN A 994 -24.45 -16.09 4.01
C GLN A 994 -25.92 -16.22 4.44
N PHE A 995 -26.86 -15.76 3.61
CA PHE A 995 -28.30 -15.83 3.85
C PHE A 995 -29.02 -16.48 2.65
N PRO A 996 -28.70 -17.75 2.31
CA PRO A 996 -29.41 -18.45 1.25
C PRO A 996 -30.87 -18.68 1.65
N LEU A 997 -31.78 -18.48 0.71
CA LEU A 997 -33.22 -18.72 0.88
C LEU A 997 -33.48 -20.23 0.86
N GLU A 998 -34.43 -20.71 1.68
CA GLU A 998 -34.70 -22.14 1.80
C GLU A 998 -35.36 -22.71 0.52
N GLU A 999 -35.22 -24.01 0.27
CA GLU A 999 -35.84 -24.67 -0.90
C GLU A 999 -37.38 -24.47 -0.96
N GLN A 1000 -38.01 -24.28 0.20
CA GLN A 1000 -39.44 -24.00 0.30
C GLN A 1000 -39.82 -22.61 -0.25
N PHE A 1001 -38.92 -21.63 -0.17
CA PHE A 1001 -39.07 -20.31 -0.77
C PHE A 1001 -39.12 -20.43 -2.30
N TRP A 1002 -38.14 -21.13 -2.89
CA TRP A 1002 -38.06 -21.31 -4.34
C TRP A 1002 -39.27 -22.04 -4.92
N LYS A 1003 -39.74 -23.10 -4.24
CA LYS A 1003 -40.99 -23.79 -4.61
C LYS A 1003 -42.24 -22.91 -4.54
N ARG A 1004 -42.23 -21.83 -3.75
CA ARG A 1004 -43.34 -20.85 -3.71
C ARG A 1004 -43.25 -19.90 -4.90
N VAL A 1005 -42.05 -19.45 -5.27
CA VAL A 1005 -41.87 -18.56 -6.42
C VAL A 1005 -42.04 -19.31 -7.75
N ASP A 1006 -41.60 -20.57 -7.87
CA ASP A 1006 -41.83 -21.42 -9.06
C ASP A 1006 -43.33 -21.62 -9.34
N ARG A 1007 -44.12 -21.88 -8.30
CA ARG A 1007 -45.59 -22.00 -8.40
C ARG A 1007 -46.24 -20.70 -8.86
N LEU A 1008 -45.69 -19.57 -8.44
CA LEU A 1008 -46.15 -18.24 -8.80
C LEU A 1008 -45.78 -17.92 -10.26
N GLU A 1009 -44.59 -18.29 -10.73
CA GLU A 1009 -44.19 -18.16 -12.14
C GLU A 1009 -45.03 -19.05 -13.06
N GLU A 1010 -45.19 -20.34 -12.74
CA GLU A 1010 -46.00 -21.28 -13.53
C GLU A 1010 -47.44 -20.79 -13.70
N TRP A 1011 -47.98 -20.16 -12.65
CA TRP A 1011 -49.33 -19.60 -12.66
C TRP A 1011 -49.43 -18.31 -13.47
N ILE A 1012 -48.53 -17.34 -13.27
CA ILE A 1012 -48.50 -16.09 -14.05
C ILE A 1012 -48.33 -16.40 -15.55
N ALA A 1013 -47.44 -17.33 -15.89
CA ALA A 1013 -47.20 -17.81 -17.25
C ALA A 1013 -48.43 -18.51 -17.89
N GLY A 1014 -49.34 -19.02 -17.06
CA GLY A 1014 -50.59 -19.65 -17.47
C GLY A 1014 -51.71 -18.67 -17.88
N MET A 1015 -51.70 -17.44 -17.36
CA MET A 1015 -52.72 -16.44 -17.71
C MET A 1015 -52.27 -15.44 -18.78
N ARG A 1016 -50.98 -15.09 -18.80
CA ARG A 1016 -50.33 -14.35 -19.89
C ARG A 1016 -49.00 -15.03 -20.19
N PRO A 1017 -48.46 -14.95 -21.42
CA PRO A 1017 -47.10 -15.38 -21.72
C PRO A 1017 -46.08 -14.40 -21.11
N TYR A 1018 -46.14 -14.18 -19.80
CA TYR A 1018 -45.15 -13.46 -19.03
C TYR A 1018 -44.18 -14.49 -18.47
N ARG A 1019 -42.90 -14.33 -18.79
CA ARG A 1019 -41.83 -15.19 -18.28
C ARG A 1019 -40.96 -14.38 -17.35
N VAL A 1020 -40.69 -14.91 -16.16
CA VAL A 1020 -39.75 -14.27 -15.26
C VAL A 1020 -38.36 -14.57 -15.82
N GLY A 1021 -37.74 -13.56 -16.45
CA GLY A 1021 -36.37 -13.69 -16.92
C GLY A 1021 -35.42 -13.93 -15.75
N ASN A 1022 -34.27 -14.56 -16.02
CA ASN A 1022 -33.21 -14.82 -15.03
C ASN A 1022 -32.80 -13.55 -14.24
N ARG A 1023 -32.98 -12.37 -14.85
CA ARG A 1023 -32.65 -11.06 -14.29
C ARG A 1023 -33.56 -10.66 -13.14
N LEU A 1024 -34.86 -10.78 -13.35
CA LEU A 1024 -35.88 -10.48 -12.34
C LEU A 1024 -35.78 -11.47 -11.17
N TRP A 1025 -35.49 -12.74 -11.48
CA TRP A 1025 -35.17 -13.77 -10.50
C TRP A 1025 -33.99 -13.41 -9.61
N ASN A 1026 -32.86 -13.01 -10.20
CA ASN A 1026 -31.67 -12.61 -9.47
C ASN A 1026 -31.93 -11.40 -8.56
N LYS A 1027 -32.73 -10.44 -9.03
CA LYS A 1027 -33.15 -9.26 -8.26
C LYS A 1027 -33.99 -9.63 -7.04
N MET A 1028 -34.99 -10.50 -7.22
CA MET A 1028 -35.84 -10.98 -6.13
C MET A 1028 -35.01 -11.72 -5.08
N GLU A 1029 -34.06 -12.55 -5.51
CA GLU A 1029 -33.16 -13.27 -4.61
C GLU A 1029 -32.25 -12.32 -3.81
N ILE A 1030 -31.62 -11.35 -4.47
CA ILE A 1030 -30.75 -10.35 -3.81
C ILE A 1030 -31.57 -9.53 -2.81
N PHE A 1031 -32.75 -9.06 -3.21
CA PHE A 1031 -33.64 -8.29 -2.35
C PHE A 1031 -34.05 -9.09 -1.11
N ALA A 1032 -34.59 -10.29 -1.30
CA ALA A 1032 -35.07 -11.14 -0.20
C ALA A 1032 -33.93 -11.52 0.75
N SER A 1033 -32.76 -11.84 0.22
CA SER A 1033 -31.58 -12.15 1.02
C SER A 1033 -31.09 -10.93 1.82
N ALA A 1034 -31.10 -9.73 1.23
CA ALA A 1034 -30.67 -8.49 1.91
C ALA A 1034 -31.66 -8.05 2.99
N PHE A 1035 -32.96 -8.25 2.72
CA PHE A 1035 -34.03 -8.03 3.68
C PHE A 1035 -33.90 -8.99 4.87
N ALA A 1036 -33.70 -10.29 4.61
CA ALA A 1036 -33.47 -11.29 5.66
C ALA A 1036 -32.20 -10.98 6.48
N ALA A 1037 -31.10 -10.60 5.82
CA ALA A 1037 -29.86 -10.18 6.47
C ALA A 1037 -30.01 -8.94 7.36
N SER A 1038 -31.03 -8.10 7.09
CA SER A 1038 -31.36 -6.92 7.90
C SER A 1038 -32.16 -7.26 9.16
N GLY A 1039 -32.65 -8.50 9.29
CA GLY A 1039 -33.40 -9.02 10.44
C GLY A 1039 -34.89 -9.23 10.20
N GLY A 1040 -35.35 -9.18 8.95
CA GLY A 1040 -36.72 -9.51 8.57
C GLY A 1040 -37.00 -11.01 8.51
N THR A 1041 -38.27 -11.41 8.55
CA THR A 1041 -38.63 -12.83 8.36
C THR A 1041 -38.54 -13.21 6.89
N GLU A 1042 -38.30 -14.49 6.60
CA GLU A 1042 -38.21 -15.00 5.22
C GLU A 1042 -39.53 -14.81 4.45
N ALA A 1043 -40.66 -14.84 5.16
CA ALA A 1043 -41.97 -14.66 4.57
C ALA A 1043 -42.24 -13.19 4.22
N ASP A 1044 -41.84 -12.24 5.09
CA ASP A 1044 -41.87 -10.80 4.79
C ASP A 1044 -40.87 -10.45 3.67
N ALA A 1045 -39.71 -11.09 3.64
CA ALA A 1045 -38.71 -10.91 2.58
C ALA A 1045 -39.26 -11.33 1.21
N LEU A 1046 -40.06 -12.41 1.18
CA LEU A 1046 -40.75 -12.88 -0.01
C LEU A 1046 -41.86 -11.90 -0.45
N ASP A 1047 -42.72 -11.48 0.48
CA ASP A 1047 -43.78 -10.47 0.22
C ASP A 1047 -43.17 -9.18 -0.34
N GLY A 1048 -42.10 -8.68 0.30
CA GLY A 1048 -41.39 -7.47 -0.11
C GLY A 1048 -40.67 -7.61 -1.46
N ALA A 1049 -40.00 -8.73 -1.73
CA ALA A 1049 -39.34 -8.98 -3.02
C ALA A 1049 -40.36 -9.09 -4.16
N VAL A 1050 -41.47 -9.79 -3.94
CA VAL A 1050 -42.57 -9.89 -4.90
C VAL A 1050 -43.18 -8.51 -5.12
N ALA A 1051 -43.45 -7.75 -4.05
CA ALA A 1051 -44.03 -6.41 -4.14
C ALA A 1051 -43.14 -5.39 -4.85
N CYS A 1052 -41.84 -5.35 -4.53
CA CYS A 1052 -40.92 -4.32 -5.03
C CYS A 1052 -40.30 -4.65 -6.41
N CYS A 1053 -40.13 -5.94 -6.73
CA CYS A 1053 -39.51 -6.38 -7.98
C CYS A 1053 -40.52 -6.96 -8.98
N LEU A 1054 -41.39 -7.88 -8.57
CA LEU A 1054 -42.25 -8.62 -9.50
C LEU A 1054 -43.53 -7.85 -9.87
N LEU A 1055 -44.22 -7.25 -8.91
CA LEU A 1055 -45.42 -6.44 -9.19
C LEU A 1055 -45.10 -5.21 -10.05
N ALA A 1056 -43.86 -4.70 -9.99
CA ALA A 1056 -43.41 -3.60 -10.84
C ALA A 1056 -43.43 -3.94 -12.34
N GLY A 1057 -43.19 -5.20 -12.72
CA GLY A 1057 -43.20 -5.66 -14.11
C GLY A 1057 -44.55 -6.24 -14.58
N VAL A 1058 -45.35 -6.78 -13.65
CA VAL A 1058 -46.66 -7.38 -13.97
C VAL A 1058 -47.78 -6.34 -14.11
N PHE A 1059 -47.67 -5.17 -13.44
CA PHE A 1059 -48.77 -4.19 -13.33
C PHE A 1059 -48.61 -2.93 -14.19
N THR A 1060 -47.71 -2.94 -15.18
CA THR A 1060 -47.54 -1.84 -16.15
C THR A 1060 -48.52 -1.88 -17.32
N ASP A 1061 -49.61 -2.65 -17.19
CA ASP A 1061 -50.68 -2.72 -18.18
C ASP A 1061 -52.03 -2.66 -17.42
N ARG A 1062 -52.55 -1.44 -17.18
CA ARG A 1062 -53.76 -1.22 -16.35
C ARG A 1062 -55.08 -1.61 -17.00
N GLN A 1063 -55.09 -2.17 -18.21
CA GLN A 1063 -56.36 -2.43 -18.90
C GLN A 1063 -57.22 -3.52 -18.24
N ASP A 1064 -56.73 -4.23 -17.22
CA ASP A 1064 -57.49 -5.31 -16.59
C ASP A 1064 -57.44 -5.26 -15.05
N LYS A 1065 -58.33 -4.44 -14.45
CA LYS A 1065 -58.55 -4.43 -12.99
C LYS A 1065 -59.03 -5.79 -12.46
N GLU A 1066 -59.66 -6.60 -13.32
CA GLU A 1066 -60.10 -7.96 -12.98
C GLU A 1066 -58.88 -8.89 -12.88
N TYR A 1067 -57.92 -8.75 -13.80
CA TYR A 1067 -56.62 -9.44 -13.76
C TYR A 1067 -55.79 -9.08 -12.52
N ALA A 1068 -55.70 -7.80 -12.17
CA ALA A 1068 -55.04 -7.35 -10.93
C ALA A 1068 -55.62 -8.00 -9.67
N GLY A 1069 -56.95 -8.13 -9.61
CA GLY A 1069 -57.65 -8.81 -8.52
C GLY A 1069 -57.42 -10.32 -8.51
N GLN A 1070 -57.35 -10.96 -9.68
CA GLN A 1070 -57.03 -12.38 -9.84
C GLN A 1070 -55.58 -12.70 -9.41
N VAL A 1071 -54.62 -11.86 -9.81
CA VAL A 1071 -53.21 -11.92 -9.38
C VAL A 1071 -53.09 -11.84 -7.88
N LEU A 1072 -53.80 -10.92 -7.23
CA LEU A 1072 -53.78 -10.80 -5.77
C LEU A 1072 -54.42 -12.00 -5.06
N ALA A 1073 -55.59 -12.47 -5.51
CA ALA A 1073 -56.28 -13.59 -4.89
C ALA A 1073 -55.44 -14.90 -4.92
N GLU A 1074 -54.63 -15.07 -5.96
CA GLU A 1074 -53.78 -16.25 -6.12
C GLU A 1074 -52.39 -16.07 -5.50
N LEU A 1075 -51.88 -14.83 -5.40
CA LEU A 1075 -50.79 -14.50 -4.49
C LEU A 1075 -51.17 -14.83 -3.04
N GLU A 1076 -52.40 -14.52 -2.64
CA GLU A 1076 -52.95 -14.86 -1.31
C GLU A 1076 -53.05 -16.38 -1.12
N ALA A 1077 -53.41 -17.13 -2.16
CA ALA A 1077 -53.44 -18.59 -2.13
C ALA A 1077 -52.03 -19.23 -2.08
N ALA A 1078 -51.05 -18.64 -2.78
CA ALA A 1078 -49.69 -19.16 -2.90
C ALA A 1078 -48.79 -18.80 -1.71
N LEU A 1079 -48.90 -17.57 -1.20
CA LEU A 1079 -48.07 -17.01 -0.14
C LEU A 1079 -48.77 -17.05 1.23
N GLY A 1080 -50.11 -17.07 1.25
CA GLY A 1080 -50.95 -16.96 2.43
C GLY A 1080 -51.48 -15.54 2.63
N GLU A 1081 -52.69 -15.42 3.21
CA GLU A 1081 -53.39 -14.14 3.39
C GLU A 1081 -52.60 -13.12 4.25
N GLU A 1082 -51.84 -13.60 5.23
CA GLU A 1082 -51.00 -12.77 6.11
C GLU A 1082 -49.76 -12.21 5.38
N GLN A 1083 -49.19 -13.00 4.45
CA GLN A 1083 -47.91 -12.77 3.76
C GLN A 1083 -48.04 -12.02 2.43
N THR A 1084 -49.22 -11.44 2.17
CA THR A 1084 -49.49 -10.63 0.96
C THR A 1084 -49.85 -9.21 1.31
N THR A 1085 -49.68 -8.83 2.58
CA THR A 1085 -50.11 -7.52 3.09
C THR A 1085 -49.33 -6.39 2.41
N GLN A 1086 -48.04 -6.56 2.14
CA GLN A 1086 -47.24 -5.58 1.40
C GLN A 1086 -47.60 -5.58 -0.09
N CYS A 1087 -47.81 -6.75 -0.71
CA CYS A 1087 -48.34 -6.84 -2.07
C CYS A 1087 -49.68 -6.10 -2.24
N LYS A 1088 -50.63 -6.27 -1.30
CA LYS A 1088 -51.93 -5.56 -1.27
C LYS A 1088 -51.75 -4.05 -1.17
N ARG A 1089 -50.87 -3.59 -0.27
CA ARG A 1089 -50.54 -2.16 -0.11
C ARG A 1089 -49.91 -1.60 -1.37
N MET A 1090 -48.91 -2.28 -1.93
CA MET A 1090 -48.24 -1.89 -3.17
C MET A 1090 -49.26 -1.81 -4.31
N MET A 1091 -50.18 -2.77 -4.43
CA MET A 1091 -51.23 -2.71 -5.45
C MET A 1091 -52.20 -1.54 -5.27
N GLN A 1092 -52.70 -1.29 -4.06
CA GLN A 1092 -53.55 -0.12 -3.79
C GLN A 1092 -52.81 1.19 -4.12
N LEU A 1093 -51.50 1.22 -3.85
CA LEU A 1093 -50.64 2.35 -4.18
C LEU A 1093 -50.42 2.49 -5.69
N LEU A 1094 -50.09 1.41 -6.41
CA LEU A 1094 -49.98 1.31 -7.87
C LEU A 1094 -51.27 1.74 -8.57
N GLN A 1095 -52.43 1.37 -8.03
CA GLN A 1095 -53.74 1.82 -8.50
C GLN A 1095 -53.94 3.34 -8.28
N SER A 1096 -53.36 3.91 -7.22
CA SER A 1096 -53.41 5.35 -6.95
C SER A 1096 -52.44 6.21 -7.77
N PHE A 1097 -51.47 5.64 -8.53
CA PHE A 1097 -50.57 6.42 -9.42
C PHE A 1097 -51.33 7.23 -10.51
N GLY A 1098 -52.60 6.90 -10.77
CA GLY A 1098 -53.46 7.59 -11.74
C GLY A 1098 -54.44 8.60 -11.15
N GLU A 1099 -54.56 8.70 -9.83
CA GLU A 1099 -55.44 9.69 -9.22
C GLU A 1099 -54.61 10.96 -8.99
N GLN A 1100 -55.04 12.07 -9.60
CA GLN A 1100 -54.43 13.38 -9.32
C GLN A 1100 -54.45 13.63 -7.81
N PRO A 1101 -53.40 14.24 -7.25
CA PRO A 1101 -53.35 14.54 -5.82
C PRO A 1101 -54.59 15.35 -5.44
N ASP A 1102 -55.30 14.87 -4.41
CA ASP A 1102 -56.44 15.54 -3.83
C ASP A 1102 -56.09 17.02 -3.55
N PRO A 1103 -56.81 18.01 -4.11
CA PRO A 1103 -56.54 19.42 -3.90
C PRO A 1103 -56.58 19.87 -2.43
N GLN A 1104 -57.06 19.03 -1.50
CA GLN A 1104 -57.10 19.33 -0.07
C GLN A 1104 -55.73 19.37 0.64
N PHE A 1105 -54.64 18.87 0.03
CA PHE A 1105 -53.30 18.94 0.67
C PHE A 1105 -52.55 20.27 0.47
N LYS A 1106 -53.18 21.27 -0.17
CA LYS A 1106 -52.62 22.64 -0.29
C LYS A 1106 -53.00 23.60 0.84
N GLU A 1107 -53.87 23.21 1.79
CA GLU A 1107 -54.31 24.08 2.89
C GLU A 1107 -53.88 23.55 4.27
N ALA A 1108 -52.58 23.39 4.52
CA ALA A 1108 -52.07 23.33 5.90
C ALA A 1108 -50.56 23.61 5.98
N LYS A 1109 -50.20 24.90 5.92
CA LYS A 1109 -49.21 25.57 6.79
C LYS A 1109 -48.92 26.98 6.29
N SER A 1110 -49.87 27.86 6.58
CA SER A 1110 -49.67 29.29 6.77
C SER A 1110 -50.20 29.66 8.16
N SER A 1111 -49.50 29.28 9.23
CA SER A 1111 -49.55 29.91 10.55
C SER A 1111 -48.71 29.11 11.56
N GLU A 1112 -47.84 29.84 12.28
CA GLU A 1112 -46.90 29.45 13.36
C GLU A 1112 -45.54 28.88 12.93
#